data_AF-A0A9E7JUI3-F1
#
_entry.id   AF-A0A9E7JUI3-F1
#
_cell.length_a   1.000
_cell.length_b   1.000
_cell.length_c   1.000
_cell.angle_alpha   90.00
_cell.angle_beta   90.00
_cell.angle_gamma   90.00
#
_symmetry.space_group_name_H-M   'P 1'
#
loop_
_entity.id
_entity.type
_entity.pdbx_description
1 polymer ?
#
loop_
_entity_poly.entity_id
_entity_poly.type
_entity_poly.pdbx_seq_one_letter_code
_entity_poly.pdbx_strand_id
1 'polypeptide(L)'
;MFGSRRVDDEMEVKKERAVRFYPNDKQNPAKSAFQGLKPDGYISSRVGNFNTGKSIVFAEDHEPWRKRILDPGSVIALKWNRIFLISCLVTLFIDPLYFYLPKVELETSNNSACIKMDENVSVAVTVFRSLADLFYMLHIVIKFRTAYVAPSSRVFGRGELVMDPKRIAMRYLKSDFIIDLAAALPLPQILIWSAIRNSRADQNNNALALIVLVQYIPRLYLIFPLSYQIIKADGVVTKTAWAGAAYNLLLYMIASHVLGASWYLLSVERQTTCWKSECMKENGTDGPSCAPRFLDCSSFKDSDRHNWANLTNVFHNCDPSNDNITFKYGIFESALTNGALSTAFVKNSYGQTLTTSTFIGETLFAILIAILGLVLFAHLIGNMQTYLQSITVRLEEWRLKRRDTEEWMKHRQLPHYLRDRVRRFVQYKWLATRGVDEESILQALPADLRRDIQRHLCLDLVRRVPFFSQMDDQLLDAICERLVSSLSTEGTYIVREGDPVTEMLFIIRGRLESATTNGGRTGFFNSITLRPGDFCGEELLAWALLPKATVNLPSSTRTARALVEVEAFVLRAEDLKFVANQFRRLHSRKLQHTFRLHSHHWRTWAACFIEAAWRRYKRRKMAKDLSKRESFNSQTDEQTAEEIVLEEDEVNAYSTSTSQPKQNLGATIPASKFAATTRKGAQKIKLQKPEEPDFFADPYD
;
A
#
# COMPACT_ATOMS: atom_id res chain seq x y z
N MET A 1 20.14 2.29 18.28
CA MET A 1 19.55 2.22 16.92
C MET A 1 18.78 0.91 16.63
N PHE A 2 18.42 0.11 17.65
CA PHE A 2 17.67 -1.14 17.50
C PHE A 2 16.31 -1.09 18.23
N GLY A 3 15.49 -0.08 17.91
CA GLY A 3 14.16 0.10 18.51
C GLY A 3 12.98 -0.01 17.53
N SER A 4 13.22 0.00 16.22
CA SER A 4 12.14 0.04 15.21
C SER A 4 11.47 -1.32 15.04
N ARG A 5 12.24 -2.40 14.97
CA ARG A 5 11.70 -3.77 14.80
C ARG A 5 10.74 -4.16 15.92
N ARG A 6 11.02 -3.79 17.18
CA ARG A 6 10.18 -4.18 18.32
C ARG A 6 8.76 -3.59 18.29
N VAL A 7 8.59 -2.42 17.68
CA VAL A 7 7.28 -1.75 17.58
C VAL A 7 6.50 -2.30 16.38
N ASP A 8 7.18 -2.56 15.27
CA ASP A 8 6.58 -3.21 14.10
C ASP A 8 6.19 -4.67 14.43
N ASP A 9 7.02 -5.40 15.18
CA ASP A 9 6.75 -6.76 15.67
C ASP A 9 5.60 -6.77 16.70
N GLU A 10 5.53 -5.80 17.63
CA GLU A 10 4.37 -5.67 18.55
C GLU A 10 3.07 -5.31 17.80
N MET A 11 3.18 -4.51 16.74
CA MET A 11 2.03 -4.15 15.88
C MET A 11 1.59 -5.33 15.00
N GLU A 12 2.51 -6.11 14.46
CA GLU A 12 2.20 -7.34 13.70
C GLU A 12 1.66 -8.45 14.60
N VAL A 13 2.20 -8.64 15.81
CA VAL A 13 1.69 -9.61 16.78
C VAL A 13 0.27 -9.22 17.26
N LYS A 14 -0.03 -7.92 17.39
CA LYS A 14 -1.41 -7.46 17.66
C LYS A 14 -2.32 -7.64 16.44
N LYS A 15 -1.82 -7.46 15.22
CA LYS A 15 -2.55 -7.77 13.98
C LYS A 15 -2.83 -9.27 13.86
N GLU A 16 -1.89 -10.15 14.17
CA GLU A 16 -2.13 -11.60 14.17
C GLU A 16 -3.17 -12.02 15.21
N ARG A 17 -3.18 -11.39 16.39
CA ARG A 17 -4.24 -11.60 17.40
C ARG A 17 -5.60 -11.05 16.96
N ALA A 18 -5.65 -9.97 16.19
CA ALA A 18 -6.90 -9.43 15.65
C ALA A 18 -7.42 -10.22 14.42
N VAL A 19 -6.51 -10.80 13.62
CA VAL A 19 -6.84 -11.59 12.42
C VAL A 19 -7.15 -13.06 12.77
N ARG A 20 -6.73 -13.59 13.91
CA ARG A 20 -7.05 -14.95 14.42
C ARG A 20 -8.46 -15.13 15.00
N PHE A 21 -9.46 -14.40 14.51
CA PHE A 21 -10.88 -14.60 14.88
C PHE A 21 -11.75 -15.15 13.74
N TYR A 22 -11.17 -15.91 12.81
CA TYR A 22 -11.93 -16.88 12.03
C TYR A 22 -12.04 -18.18 12.85
N PRO A 23 -13.23 -18.60 13.33
CA PRO A 23 -13.38 -20.00 13.72
C PRO A 23 -13.27 -20.85 12.45
N ASN A 24 -12.40 -21.86 12.49
CA ASN A 24 -12.36 -22.95 11.52
C ASN A 24 -13.72 -23.65 11.50
N ASP A 25 -14.61 -23.26 10.60
CA ASP A 25 -15.76 -24.10 10.25
C ASP A 25 -15.24 -25.27 9.41
N LYS A 26 -15.37 -26.47 9.98
CA LYS A 26 -15.09 -27.75 9.34
C LYS A 26 -15.88 -27.87 8.04
N GLN A 27 -15.20 -27.85 6.90
CA GLN A 27 -15.74 -28.28 5.61
C GLN A 27 -15.85 -29.80 5.57
N ASN A 28 -17.09 -30.31 5.54
CA ASN A 28 -17.39 -31.62 4.94
C ASN A 28 -17.87 -31.39 3.49
N PRO A 29 -17.39 -32.18 2.50
CA PRO A 29 -17.77 -31.98 1.11
C PRO A 29 -19.03 -32.78 0.79
N ALA A 30 -20.11 -32.10 0.39
CA ALA A 30 -21.26 -32.73 -0.24
C ALA A 30 -21.55 -32.06 -1.59
N LYS A 31 -21.42 -32.86 -2.64
CA LYS A 31 -21.80 -32.57 -4.03
C LYS A 31 -23.27 -32.16 -4.10
N SER A 32 -23.60 -31.20 -4.97
CA SER A 32 -24.86 -31.24 -5.70
C SER A 32 -24.66 -30.81 -7.15
N ALA A 33 -25.08 -31.69 -8.04
CA ALA A 33 -25.17 -31.51 -9.48
C ALA A 33 -26.44 -30.73 -9.81
N PHE A 34 -26.42 -29.88 -10.84
CA PHE A 34 -27.64 -29.51 -11.54
C PHE A 34 -27.40 -29.48 -13.05
N GLN A 35 -28.12 -30.39 -13.69
CA GLN A 35 -28.21 -30.68 -15.12
C GLN A 35 -29.34 -29.82 -15.70
N GLY A 36 -29.14 -29.33 -16.93
CA GLY A 36 -30.02 -28.35 -17.57
C GLY A 36 -31.37 -28.89 -18.04
N LEU A 37 -32.25 -27.95 -18.43
CA LEU A 37 -33.32 -28.15 -19.40
C LEU A 37 -33.85 -26.78 -19.89
N LYS A 38 -33.86 -26.61 -21.22
CA LYS A 38 -34.52 -25.53 -21.98
C LYS A 38 -36.06 -25.66 -21.89
N PRO A 39 -36.80 -24.62 -22.31
CA PRO A 39 -37.55 -24.80 -23.57
C PRO A 39 -37.56 -23.55 -24.48
N ASP A 40 -37.51 -23.81 -25.80
CA ASP A 40 -37.77 -22.85 -26.88
C ASP A 40 -39.25 -22.97 -27.34
N GLY A 41 -39.84 -21.86 -27.83
CA GLY A 41 -41.13 -21.81 -28.51
C GLY A 41 -41.20 -20.62 -29.49
N TYR A 42 -41.34 -20.95 -30.78
CA TYR A 42 -41.20 -20.14 -32.01
C TYR A 42 -42.41 -19.25 -32.39
N ILE A 43 -42.18 -18.26 -33.29
CA ILE A 43 -42.87 -17.94 -34.59
C ILE A 43 -42.24 -16.63 -35.16
N SER A 44 -41.32 -16.68 -36.15
CA SER A 44 -41.46 -16.58 -37.63
C SER A 44 -41.81 -15.20 -38.22
N SER A 45 -40.88 -14.59 -38.98
CA SER A 45 -41.08 -14.34 -40.44
C SER A 45 -39.83 -13.77 -41.18
N ARG A 46 -39.50 -14.46 -42.29
CA ARG A 46 -38.95 -14.03 -43.61
C ARG A 46 -37.65 -13.22 -43.77
N VAL A 47 -36.60 -13.98 -44.15
CA VAL A 47 -35.76 -13.92 -45.37
C VAL A 47 -35.25 -12.56 -45.91
N GLY A 48 -33.92 -12.45 -45.91
CA GLY A 48 -33.10 -11.62 -46.81
C GLY A 48 -31.62 -11.98 -46.69
N ASN A 49 -31.03 -12.56 -47.74
CA ASN A 49 -29.65 -13.07 -47.87
C ASN A 49 -28.57 -12.13 -47.32
N PHE A 50 -27.53 -12.66 -46.64
CA PHE A 50 -26.12 -12.28 -46.88
C PHE A 50 -25.14 -13.33 -46.31
N ASN A 51 -24.04 -13.50 -47.03
CA ASN A 51 -23.04 -14.57 -46.94
C ASN A 51 -22.42 -14.84 -45.56
N THR A 52 -22.09 -16.12 -45.36
CA THR A 52 -21.26 -16.69 -44.28
C THR A 52 -19.92 -15.98 -44.10
N GLY A 53 -19.78 -15.25 -42.99
CA GLY A 53 -18.49 -14.83 -42.44
C GLY A 53 -18.04 -15.84 -41.38
N LYS A 54 -17.03 -16.66 -41.71
CA LYS A 54 -16.25 -17.39 -40.71
C LYS A 54 -15.57 -16.36 -39.81
N SER A 55 -15.88 -16.38 -38.52
CA SER A 55 -15.07 -15.71 -37.50
C SER A 55 -13.69 -16.37 -37.48
N ILE A 56 -12.71 -15.75 -38.14
CA ILE A 56 -11.30 -16.07 -37.96
C ILE A 56 -10.94 -15.57 -36.56
N VAL A 57 -10.86 -16.52 -35.62
CA VAL A 57 -10.08 -16.36 -34.41
C VAL A 57 -8.66 -16.08 -34.86
N PHE A 58 -8.14 -14.88 -34.60
CA PHE A 58 -6.74 -14.56 -34.86
C PHE A 58 -5.89 -15.52 -34.03
N ALA A 59 -5.26 -16.48 -34.70
CA ALA A 59 -4.08 -17.13 -34.16
C ALA A 59 -3.01 -16.03 -34.00
N GLU A 60 -2.43 -15.94 -32.81
CA GLU A 60 -1.30 -15.08 -32.54
C GLU A 60 -0.08 -15.65 -33.28
N ASP A 61 0.01 -15.33 -34.58
CA ASP A 61 1.14 -15.67 -35.44
C ASP A 61 2.41 -15.22 -34.73
N HIS A 62 3.20 -16.18 -34.25
CA HIS A 62 4.51 -15.93 -33.68
C HIS A 62 5.44 -15.47 -34.81
N GLU A 63 5.35 -14.18 -35.15
CA GLU A 63 6.31 -13.48 -35.99
C GLU A 63 7.72 -13.81 -35.47
N PRO A 64 8.63 -14.33 -36.32
CA PRO A 64 9.96 -14.71 -35.88
C PRO A 64 10.64 -13.49 -35.24
N TRP A 65 11.34 -13.67 -34.11
CA TRP A 65 11.96 -12.59 -33.33
C TRP A 65 12.74 -11.57 -34.19
N ARG A 66 13.30 -12.00 -35.32
CA ARG A 66 14.01 -11.18 -36.32
C ARG A 66 13.16 -10.08 -36.99
N LYS A 67 11.83 -10.16 -36.96
CA LYS A 67 10.90 -9.17 -37.54
C LYS A 67 10.19 -8.32 -36.49
N ARG A 68 10.26 -8.69 -35.21
CA ARG A 68 9.57 -8.00 -34.13
C ARG A 68 10.25 -6.66 -33.81
N ILE A 69 9.44 -5.60 -33.73
CA ILE A 69 9.86 -4.28 -33.24
C ILE A 69 9.39 -4.13 -31.80
N LEU A 70 10.29 -3.68 -30.94
CA LEU A 70 10.07 -3.54 -29.51
C LEU A 70 9.39 -2.21 -29.22
N ASP A 71 8.29 -2.25 -28.47
CA ASP A 71 7.71 -1.07 -27.86
C ASP A 71 8.64 -0.60 -26.72
N PRO A 72 9.07 0.68 -26.68
CA PRO A 72 9.87 1.23 -25.61
C PRO A 72 9.22 1.12 -24.22
N GLY A 73 7.88 1.06 -24.13
CA GLY A 73 7.14 0.85 -22.89
C GLY A 73 6.96 -0.62 -22.50
N SER A 74 7.42 -1.57 -23.33
CA SER A 74 7.28 -2.99 -23.04
C SER A 74 8.16 -3.42 -21.86
N VAL A 75 7.68 -4.41 -21.10
CA VAL A 75 8.41 -5.00 -19.97
C VAL A 75 9.80 -5.51 -20.40
N ILE A 76 9.91 -6.02 -21.63
CA ILE A 76 11.18 -6.53 -22.19
C ILE A 76 12.17 -5.39 -22.42
N ALA A 77 11.74 -4.29 -23.06
CA ALA A 77 12.60 -3.13 -23.31
C ALA A 77 13.07 -2.48 -22.00
N LEU A 78 12.17 -2.29 -21.04
CA LEU A 78 12.50 -1.72 -19.73
C LEU A 78 13.46 -2.63 -18.94
N LYS A 79 13.25 -3.96 -18.99
CA LYS A 79 14.16 -4.92 -18.35
C LYS A 79 15.54 -4.90 -19.00
N TRP A 80 15.62 -4.83 -20.33
CA TRP A 80 16.89 -4.70 -21.03
C TRP A 80 17.61 -3.40 -20.69
N ASN A 81 16.91 -2.25 -20.68
CA ASN A 81 17.50 -0.96 -20.31
C ASN A 81 18.11 -0.99 -18.90
N ARG A 82 17.48 -1.68 -17.94
CA ARG A 82 18.03 -1.87 -16.59
C ARG A 82 19.26 -2.78 -16.58
N ILE A 83 19.23 -3.89 -17.33
CA ILE A 83 20.40 -4.80 -17.46
C ILE A 83 21.57 -4.04 -18.09
N PHE A 84 21.30 -3.28 -19.15
CA PHE A 84 22.31 -2.49 -19.83
C PHE A 84 22.86 -1.37 -18.92
N LEU A 85 22.03 -0.71 -18.12
CA LEU A 85 22.49 0.26 -17.12
C LEU A 85 23.49 -0.36 -16.14
N ILE A 86 23.20 -1.55 -15.63
CA ILE A 86 24.11 -2.30 -14.74
C ILE A 86 25.41 -2.64 -15.48
N SER A 87 25.32 -3.09 -16.74
CA SER A 87 26.50 -3.35 -17.58
C SER A 87 27.35 -2.10 -17.79
N CYS A 88 26.74 -0.92 -18.00
CA CYS A 88 27.47 0.35 -18.11
C CYS A 88 28.22 0.68 -16.82
N LEU A 89 27.59 0.50 -15.65
CA LEU A 89 28.25 0.74 -14.36
C LEU A 89 29.43 -0.21 -14.12
N VAL A 90 29.27 -1.49 -14.49
CA VAL A 90 30.37 -2.48 -14.44
C VAL A 90 31.51 -2.07 -15.39
N THR A 91 31.18 -1.56 -16.57
CA THR A 91 32.20 -1.10 -17.54
C THR A 91 32.96 0.12 -17.01
N LEU A 92 32.28 1.10 -16.41
CA LEU A 92 32.92 2.24 -15.76
C LEU A 92 33.82 1.84 -14.58
N PHE A 93 33.55 0.70 -13.93
CA PHE A 93 34.45 0.14 -12.93
C PHE A 93 35.66 -0.57 -13.55
N ILE A 94 35.51 -1.23 -14.69
CA ILE A 94 36.60 -1.94 -15.36
C ILE A 94 37.59 -0.96 -16.02
N ASP A 95 37.12 0.14 -16.61
CA ASP A 95 37.95 1.05 -17.39
C ASP A 95 39.17 1.63 -16.62
N PRO A 96 39.04 2.09 -15.36
CA PRO A 96 40.19 2.54 -14.58
C PRO A 96 41.20 1.45 -14.26
N LEU A 97 40.84 0.16 -14.39
CA LEU A 97 41.81 -0.93 -14.17
C LEU A 97 42.96 -0.90 -15.17
N TYR A 98 42.77 -0.29 -16.35
CA TYR A 98 43.84 -0.05 -17.31
C TYR A 98 44.98 0.84 -16.76
N PHE A 99 44.70 1.64 -15.74
CA PHE A 99 45.70 2.50 -15.10
C PHE A 99 46.65 1.73 -14.16
N TYR A 100 46.30 0.50 -13.77
CA TYR A 100 47.16 -0.38 -12.96
C TYR A 100 48.10 -1.29 -13.78
N LEU A 101 48.08 -1.17 -15.12
CA LEU A 101 48.95 -1.97 -16.00
C LEU A 101 50.43 -1.66 -15.82
N PRO A 102 50.88 -0.39 -15.81
CA PRO A 102 52.30 -0.10 -15.61
C PRO A 102 52.67 -0.31 -14.14
N LYS A 103 53.64 -1.19 -13.89
CA LYS A 103 54.16 -1.45 -12.53
C LYS A 103 55.68 -1.31 -12.49
N VAL A 104 56.20 -1.07 -11.29
CA VAL A 104 57.64 -1.00 -11.03
C VAL A 104 58.12 -2.36 -10.57
N GLU A 105 59.05 -2.95 -11.32
CA GLU A 105 59.75 -4.17 -10.92
C GLU A 105 61.08 -3.81 -10.26
N LEU A 106 61.37 -4.41 -9.11
CA LEU A 106 62.64 -4.24 -8.40
C LEU A 106 63.55 -5.44 -8.67
N GLU A 107 64.80 -5.18 -9.04
CA GLU A 107 65.85 -6.19 -9.23
C GLU A 107 66.76 -6.21 -8.00
N THR A 108 66.67 -7.29 -7.22
CA THR A 108 67.36 -7.42 -5.92
C THR A 108 68.87 -7.58 -6.02
N SER A 109 69.44 -7.92 -7.18
CA SER A 109 70.89 -8.13 -7.32
C SER A 109 71.68 -6.83 -7.32
N ASN A 110 71.13 -5.76 -7.92
CA ASN A 110 71.85 -4.49 -8.16
C ASN A 110 71.08 -3.27 -7.62
N ASN A 111 70.04 -3.46 -6.79
CA ASN A 111 69.11 -2.41 -6.35
C ASN A 111 68.56 -1.55 -7.51
N SER A 112 68.38 -2.16 -8.68
CA SER A 112 67.89 -1.48 -9.88
C SER A 112 66.37 -1.62 -9.98
N ALA A 113 65.73 -0.65 -10.63
CA ALA A 113 64.29 -0.69 -10.87
C ALA A 113 63.99 -0.42 -12.35
N CYS A 114 62.83 -0.86 -12.82
CA CYS A 114 62.36 -0.53 -14.16
C CYS A 114 60.84 -0.61 -14.24
N ILE A 115 60.29 -0.05 -15.31
CA ILE A 115 58.86 -0.14 -15.61
C ILE A 115 58.56 -1.30 -16.55
N LYS A 116 57.50 -2.06 -16.23
CA LYS A 116 56.92 -3.05 -17.14
C LYS A 116 55.40 -3.02 -17.09
N MET A 117 54.77 -3.49 -18.16
CA MET A 117 53.34 -3.77 -18.15
C MET A 117 53.08 -5.13 -17.50
N ASP A 118 52.11 -5.20 -16.60
CA ASP A 118 51.68 -6.47 -16.00
C ASP A 118 50.84 -7.27 -17.01
N GLU A 119 51.39 -8.39 -17.49
CA GLU A 119 50.73 -9.27 -18.45
C GLU A 119 49.46 -9.93 -17.87
N ASN A 120 49.47 -10.31 -16.59
CA ASN A 120 48.34 -10.98 -15.95
C ASN A 120 47.14 -10.02 -15.83
N VAL A 121 47.40 -8.79 -15.37
CA VAL A 121 46.37 -7.75 -15.28
C VAL A 121 45.90 -7.36 -16.69
N SER A 122 46.82 -7.24 -17.65
CA SER A 122 46.47 -6.91 -19.05
C SER A 122 45.51 -7.94 -19.66
N VAL A 123 45.79 -9.24 -19.49
CA VAL A 123 44.90 -10.32 -19.96
C VAL A 123 43.55 -10.27 -19.24
N ALA A 124 43.56 -10.13 -17.91
CA ALA A 124 42.33 -10.11 -17.12
C ALA A 124 41.40 -8.94 -17.51
N VAL A 125 41.93 -7.71 -17.56
CA VAL A 125 41.16 -6.52 -17.92
C VAL A 125 40.64 -6.62 -19.36
N THR A 126 41.45 -7.12 -20.29
CA THR A 126 41.01 -7.34 -21.69
C THR A 126 39.83 -8.29 -21.75
N VAL A 127 39.86 -9.44 -21.05
CA VAL A 127 38.76 -10.42 -21.05
C VAL A 127 37.47 -9.82 -20.51
N PHE A 128 37.51 -9.20 -19.33
CA PHE A 128 36.32 -8.58 -18.73
C PHE A 128 35.81 -7.43 -19.57
N ARG A 129 36.70 -6.65 -20.18
CA ARG A 129 36.33 -5.53 -21.04
C ARG A 129 35.66 -6.02 -22.34
N SER A 130 36.19 -7.05 -22.98
CA SER A 130 35.58 -7.66 -24.18
C SER A 130 34.19 -8.24 -23.88
N LEU A 131 33.98 -8.81 -22.70
CA LEU A 131 32.64 -9.25 -22.27
C LEU A 131 31.68 -8.07 -22.14
N ALA A 132 32.13 -6.94 -21.59
CA ALA A 132 31.33 -5.73 -21.50
C ALA A 132 30.99 -5.13 -22.88
N ASP A 133 31.93 -5.16 -23.85
CA ASP A 133 31.70 -4.69 -25.23
C ASP A 133 30.55 -5.43 -25.93
N LEU A 134 30.36 -6.72 -25.63
CA LEU A 134 29.24 -7.49 -26.17
C LEU A 134 27.89 -6.87 -25.78
N PHE A 135 27.75 -6.36 -24.55
CA PHE A 135 26.51 -5.71 -24.11
C PHE A 135 26.24 -4.40 -24.84
N TYR A 136 27.27 -3.60 -25.14
CA TYR A 136 27.13 -2.40 -25.96
C TYR A 136 26.71 -2.74 -27.40
N MET A 137 27.31 -3.77 -28.00
CA MET A 137 26.91 -4.24 -29.33
C MET A 137 25.47 -4.73 -29.37
N LEU A 138 25.05 -5.52 -28.36
CA LEU A 138 23.67 -5.96 -28.22
C LEU A 138 22.71 -4.78 -28.02
N HIS A 139 23.11 -3.76 -27.26
CA HIS A 139 22.29 -2.56 -27.06
C HIS A 139 22.08 -1.77 -28.36
N ILE A 140 23.13 -1.60 -29.19
CA ILE A 140 23.02 -0.98 -30.52
C ILE A 140 22.01 -1.75 -31.38
N VAL A 141 22.11 -3.09 -31.43
CA VAL A 141 21.17 -3.95 -32.17
C VAL A 141 19.72 -3.75 -31.69
N ILE A 142 19.52 -3.63 -30.38
CA ILE A 142 18.19 -3.41 -29.78
C ILE A 142 17.66 -2.01 -30.10
N LYS A 143 18.48 -0.97 -30.11
CA LYS A 143 18.06 0.40 -30.50
C LYS A 143 17.61 0.47 -31.96
N PHE A 144 18.24 -0.26 -32.88
CA PHE A 144 17.74 -0.41 -34.26
C PHE A 144 16.38 -1.11 -34.35
N ARG A 145 15.95 -1.82 -33.29
CA ARG A 145 14.70 -2.57 -33.22
C ARG A 145 13.69 -1.99 -32.22
N THR A 146 13.96 -0.82 -31.65
CA THR A 146 13.08 -0.17 -30.68
C THR A 146 12.34 0.97 -31.34
N ALA A 147 11.02 0.96 -31.22
CA ALA A 147 10.16 2.00 -31.75
C ALA A 147 10.30 3.30 -30.94
N TYR A 148 9.85 4.40 -31.54
CA TYR A 148 9.90 5.70 -30.89
C TYR A 148 8.54 6.40 -30.95
N VAL A 149 8.30 7.28 -29.98
CA VAL A 149 7.12 8.15 -29.97
C VAL A 149 7.38 9.39 -30.83
N ALA A 150 6.51 9.65 -31.81
CA ALA A 150 6.64 10.79 -32.70
C ALA A 150 6.51 12.13 -31.95
N PRO A 151 7.45 13.09 -32.08
CA PRO A 151 7.37 14.37 -31.35
C PRO A 151 6.09 15.17 -31.64
N SER A 152 5.61 15.16 -32.88
CA SER A 152 4.38 15.85 -33.32
C SER A 152 3.11 15.32 -32.63
N SER A 153 3.08 14.03 -32.29
CA SER A 153 1.95 13.39 -31.62
C SER A 153 1.89 13.63 -30.10
N ARG A 154 2.92 14.25 -29.51
CA ARG A 154 2.95 14.54 -28.06
C ARG A 154 1.99 15.65 -27.64
N VAL A 155 1.52 16.48 -28.57
CA VAL A 155 0.66 17.65 -28.31
C VAL A 155 -0.76 17.25 -27.90
N PHE A 156 -1.23 16.05 -28.27
CA PHE A 156 -2.57 15.54 -27.94
C PHE A 156 -2.57 14.42 -26.89
N GLY A 157 -1.50 14.26 -26.10
CA GLY A 157 -1.44 13.34 -24.96
C GLY A 157 -1.31 11.84 -25.30
N ARG A 158 -1.76 11.38 -26.47
CA ARG A 158 -1.48 10.04 -27.01
C ARG A 158 -0.38 10.14 -28.06
N GLY A 159 0.87 9.98 -27.60
CA GLY A 159 1.99 9.84 -28.52
C GLY A 159 1.81 8.62 -29.43
N GLU A 160 1.87 8.82 -30.74
CA GLU A 160 1.80 7.76 -31.75
C GLU A 160 3.17 7.06 -31.85
N LEU A 161 3.13 5.72 -31.82
CA LEU A 161 4.31 4.87 -31.86
C LEU A 161 4.68 4.57 -33.32
N VAL A 162 5.86 5.01 -33.75
CA VAL A 162 6.35 4.74 -35.11
C VAL A 162 7.08 3.39 -35.12
N MET A 163 6.49 2.42 -35.82
CA MET A 163 6.97 1.02 -35.92
C MET A 163 7.64 0.72 -37.27
N ASP A 164 7.95 1.69 -38.13
CA ASP A 164 8.60 1.42 -39.42
C ASP A 164 10.13 1.27 -39.24
N PRO A 165 10.73 0.11 -39.59
CA PRO A 165 12.15 -0.15 -39.37
C PRO A 165 13.07 0.82 -40.11
N LYS A 166 12.67 1.32 -41.29
CA LYS A 166 13.49 2.28 -42.05
C LYS A 166 13.53 3.64 -41.36
N ARG A 167 12.39 4.09 -40.83
CA ARG A 167 12.28 5.35 -40.07
C ARG A 167 13.03 5.27 -38.75
N ILE A 168 12.96 4.13 -38.05
CA ILE A 168 13.71 3.86 -36.82
C ILE A 168 15.22 3.96 -37.10
N ALA A 169 15.72 3.21 -38.09
CA ALA A 169 17.15 3.20 -38.43
C ALA A 169 17.67 4.59 -38.83
N MET A 170 16.96 5.31 -39.70
CA MET A 170 17.36 6.64 -40.14
C MET A 170 17.41 7.65 -38.98
N ARG A 171 16.44 7.59 -38.07
CA ARG A 171 16.42 8.44 -36.89
C ARG A 171 17.60 8.13 -35.97
N TYR A 172 17.83 6.84 -35.70
CA TYR A 172 18.89 6.40 -34.80
C TYR A 172 20.29 6.76 -35.32
N LEU A 173 20.55 6.57 -36.61
CA LEU A 173 21.81 6.93 -37.28
C LEU A 173 22.12 8.44 -37.20
N LYS A 174 21.10 9.29 -37.16
CA LYS A 174 21.26 10.76 -37.09
C LYS A 174 21.44 11.30 -35.68
N SER A 175 21.07 10.56 -34.63
CA SER A 175 21.11 11.06 -33.25
C SER A 175 22.18 10.37 -32.40
N ASP A 176 21.91 9.15 -31.94
CA ASP A 176 22.63 8.54 -30.82
C ASP A 176 23.69 7.54 -31.29
N PHE A 177 23.60 7.08 -32.53
CA PHE A 177 24.42 5.99 -33.06
C PHE A 177 25.93 6.27 -32.94
N ILE A 178 26.38 7.50 -33.19
CA ILE A 178 27.80 7.86 -33.13
C ILE A 178 28.33 7.71 -31.70
N ILE A 179 27.55 8.12 -30.70
CA ILE A 179 27.92 8.04 -29.29
C ILE A 179 27.94 6.58 -28.82
N ASP A 180 26.91 5.81 -29.19
CA ASP A 180 26.84 4.38 -28.87
C ASP A 180 28.00 3.61 -29.51
N LEU A 181 28.34 3.94 -30.77
CA LEU A 181 29.47 3.35 -31.48
C LEU A 181 30.81 3.72 -30.80
N ALA A 182 31.02 5.00 -30.48
CA ALA A 182 32.24 5.45 -29.81
C ALA A 182 32.46 4.76 -28.45
N ALA A 183 31.38 4.52 -27.70
CA ALA A 183 31.43 3.78 -26.43
C ALA A 183 31.77 2.29 -26.63
N ALA A 184 31.30 1.68 -27.73
CA ALA A 184 31.43 0.25 -28.02
C ALA A 184 32.77 -0.17 -28.66
N LEU A 185 33.60 0.79 -29.11
CA LEU A 185 34.88 0.48 -29.75
C LEU A 185 35.91 -0.11 -28.74
N PRO A 186 36.63 -1.19 -29.08
CA PRO A 186 37.64 -1.79 -28.20
C PRO A 186 39.05 -1.18 -28.43
N LEU A 187 39.20 0.14 -28.37
CA LEU A 187 40.48 0.82 -28.66
C LEU A 187 41.61 0.47 -27.67
N PRO A 188 41.39 0.42 -26.33
CA PRO A 188 42.41 0.04 -25.36
C PRO A 188 42.93 -1.37 -25.61
N GLN A 189 42.05 -2.33 -25.95
CA GLN A 189 42.44 -3.70 -26.22
C GLN A 189 43.36 -3.79 -27.44
N ILE A 190 43.01 -3.11 -28.54
CA ILE A 190 43.83 -3.09 -29.77
C ILE A 190 45.24 -2.57 -29.47
N LEU A 191 45.34 -1.51 -28.66
CA LEU A 191 46.63 -0.89 -28.33
C LEU A 191 47.49 -1.78 -27.44
N ILE A 192 46.91 -2.44 -26.43
CA ILE A 192 47.63 -3.36 -25.54
C ILE A 192 48.22 -4.54 -26.32
N TRP A 193 47.43 -5.20 -27.17
CA TRP A 193 47.91 -6.33 -27.96
C TRP A 193 48.97 -5.90 -28.99
N SER A 194 48.86 -4.69 -29.54
CA SER A 194 49.90 -4.10 -30.38
C SER A 194 51.19 -3.79 -29.60
N ALA A 195 51.08 -3.30 -28.36
CA ALA A 195 52.22 -2.97 -27.52
C ALA A 195 53.00 -4.21 -27.07
N ILE A 196 52.28 -5.27 -26.65
CA ILE A 196 52.86 -6.57 -26.27
C ILE A 196 53.61 -7.19 -27.45
N ARG A 197 53.05 -7.12 -28.66
CA ARG A 197 53.67 -7.73 -29.85
C ARG A 197 54.98 -7.03 -30.28
N ASN A 198 55.07 -5.72 -30.12
CA ASN A 198 56.18 -4.92 -30.66
C ASN A 198 57.25 -4.53 -29.61
N SER A 199 57.13 -4.98 -28.35
CA SER A 199 58.06 -4.65 -27.25
C SER A 199 58.34 -3.14 -27.07
N ARG A 200 57.35 -2.28 -27.35
CA ARG A 200 57.44 -0.82 -27.19
C ARG A 200 56.58 -0.35 -26.03
N ALA A 201 56.91 -0.78 -24.81
CA ALA A 201 56.10 -0.48 -23.63
C ALA A 201 56.17 1.00 -23.23
N ASP A 202 57.36 1.61 -23.26
CA ASP A 202 57.55 2.96 -22.69
C ASP A 202 56.98 4.13 -23.54
N GLN A 203 56.80 3.96 -24.85
CA GLN A 203 56.24 4.99 -25.74
C GLN A 203 54.70 5.01 -25.79
N ASN A 204 54.04 3.98 -25.25
CA ASN A 204 52.60 3.77 -25.43
C ASN A 204 51.75 4.01 -24.16
N ASN A 205 52.34 4.17 -22.98
CA ASN A 205 51.61 4.32 -21.72
C ASN A 205 50.73 5.58 -21.70
N ASN A 206 51.28 6.72 -22.12
CA ASN A 206 50.53 7.99 -22.19
C ASN A 206 49.42 7.93 -23.25
N ALA A 207 49.66 7.23 -24.37
CA ALA A 207 48.65 7.03 -25.41
C ALA A 207 47.52 6.11 -24.94
N LEU A 208 47.84 5.03 -24.20
CA LEU A 208 46.87 4.13 -23.60
C LEU A 208 45.98 4.87 -22.59
N ALA A 209 46.59 5.64 -21.68
CA ALA A 209 45.87 6.43 -20.69
C ALA A 209 44.91 7.45 -21.35
N LEU A 210 45.38 8.15 -22.38
CA LEU A 210 44.57 9.10 -23.15
C LEU A 210 43.38 8.41 -23.83
N ILE A 211 43.59 7.25 -24.46
CA ILE A 211 42.52 6.51 -25.14
C ILE A 211 41.49 5.99 -24.13
N VAL A 212 41.91 5.47 -22.98
CA VAL A 212 41.01 5.06 -21.91
C VAL A 212 40.15 6.24 -21.44
N LEU A 213 40.77 7.41 -21.21
CA LEU A 213 40.05 8.63 -20.80
C LEU A 213 39.05 9.11 -21.86
N VAL A 214 39.47 9.17 -23.12
CA VAL A 214 38.60 9.60 -24.24
C VAL A 214 37.41 8.66 -24.40
N GLN A 215 37.61 7.35 -24.22
CA GLN A 215 36.52 6.38 -24.27
C GLN A 215 35.61 6.35 -23.04
N TYR A 216 36.13 6.78 -21.89
CA TYR A 216 35.36 6.84 -20.65
C TYR A 216 34.21 7.87 -20.76
N ILE A 217 34.45 9.00 -21.44
CA ILE A 217 33.48 10.09 -21.61
C ILE A 217 32.16 9.64 -22.28
N PRO A 218 32.15 9.02 -23.49
CA PRO A 218 30.91 8.58 -24.11
C PRO A 218 30.19 7.51 -23.28
N ARG A 219 30.92 6.62 -22.59
CA ARG A 219 30.31 5.60 -21.70
C ARG A 219 29.60 6.22 -20.51
N LEU A 220 30.21 7.22 -19.88
CA LEU A 220 29.60 7.98 -18.79
C LEU A 220 28.36 8.75 -19.30
N TYR A 221 28.47 9.37 -20.48
CA TYR A 221 27.36 10.10 -21.09
C TYR A 221 26.13 9.21 -21.30
N LEU A 222 26.29 7.95 -21.74
CA LEU A 222 25.17 7.03 -22.03
C LEU A 222 24.30 6.71 -20.81
N ILE A 223 24.81 6.85 -19.59
CA ILE A 223 24.05 6.59 -18.37
C ILE A 223 22.93 7.62 -18.19
N PHE A 224 23.15 8.88 -18.56
CA PHE A 224 22.16 9.96 -18.37
C PHE A 224 20.88 9.77 -19.20
N PRO A 225 20.92 9.62 -20.55
CA PRO A 225 19.71 9.42 -21.34
C PRO A 225 19.03 8.09 -21.01
N LEU A 226 19.79 7.05 -20.68
CA LEU A 226 19.24 5.75 -20.28
C LEU A 226 18.49 5.84 -18.95
N SER A 227 19.07 6.49 -17.95
CA SER A 227 18.44 6.72 -16.65
C SER A 227 17.19 7.58 -16.79
N TYR A 228 17.24 8.62 -17.63
CA TYR A 228 16.08 9.45 -17.94
C TYR A 228 14.93 8.65 -18.56
N GLN A 229 15.22 7.75 -19.51
CA GLN A 229 14.20 6.89 -20.12
C GLN A 229 13.55 5.94 -19.09
N ILE A 230 14.33 5.35 -18.19
CA ILE A 230 13.81 4.48 -17.12
C ILE A 230 12.92 5.28 -16.16
N ILE A 231 13.38 6.47 -15.72
CA ILE A 231 12.60 7.34 -14.82
C ILE A 231 11.31 7.78 -15.48
N LYS A 232 11.33 8.11 -16.77
CA LYS A 232 10.13 8.54 -17.50
C LYS A 232 9.09 7.41 -17.61
N ALA A 233 9.52 6.16 -17.73
CA ALA A 233 8.62 5.01 -17.90
C ALA A 233 8.09 4.48 -16.56
N ASP A 234 8.96 4.33 -15.55
CA ASP A 234 8.64 3.69 -14.27
C ASP A 234 8.47 4.70 -13.11
N GLY A 235 8.69 6.00 -13.34
CA GLY A 235 8.71 7.04 -12.31
C GLY A 235 9.98 7.05 -11.44
N VAL A 236 10.67 5.91 -11.33
CA VAL A 236 11.88 5.70 -10.52
C VAL A 236 12.89 4.79 -11.22
N VAL A 237 14.19 5.05 -11.05
CA VAL A 237 15.26 4.16 -11.56
C VAL A 237 15.19 2.78 -10.91
N THR A 238 14.93 2.75 -9.60
CA THR A 238 14.92 1.52 -8.79
C THR A 238 13.57 1.32 -8.12
N LYS A 239 13.04 0.09 -8.15
CA LYS A 239 11.74 -0.25 -7.57
C LYS A 239 11.68 -0.13 -6.04
N THR A 240 12.82 -0.24 -5.37
CA THR A 240 12.93 -0.18 -3.90
C THR A 240 13.84 0.95 -3.48
N ALA A 241 13.49 1.64 -2.41
CA ALA A 241 14.28 2.75 -1.86
C ALA A 241 15.71 2.32 -1.46
N TRP A 242 15.90 1.11 -0.93
CA TRP A 242 17.23 0.56 -0.61
C TRP A 242 18.12 0.39 -1.85
N ALA A 243 17.55 -0.06 -2.97
CA ALA A 243 18.30 -0.16 -4.22
C ALA A 243 18.70 1.23 -4.76
N GLY A 244 17.90 2.27 -4.53
CA GLY A 244 18.26 3.65 -4.86
C GLY A 244 19.43 4.17 -4.03
N ALA A 245 19.43 3.88 -2.72
CA ALA A 245 20.54 4.18 -1.82
C ALA A 245 21.83 3.44 -2.25
N ALA A 246 21.73 2.15 -2.56
CA ALA A 246 22.86 1.35 -3.05
C ALA A 246 23.39 1.87 -4.40
N TYR A 247 22.52 2.29 -5.31
CA TYR A 247 22.90 2.91 -6.59
C TYR A 247 23.70 4.20 -6.38
N ASN A 248 23.26 5.09 -5.51
CA ASN A 248 23.98 6.33 -5.20
C ASN A 248 25.34 6.06 -4.54
N LEU A 249 25.41 5.09 -3.62
CA LEU A 249 26.68 4.66 -3.02
C LEU A 249 27.61 4.06 -4.08
N LEU A 250 27.08 3.27 -5.02
CA LEU A 250 27.87 2.70 -6.11
C LEU A 250 28.49 3.78 -6.99
N LEU A 251 27.75 4.84 -7.33
CA LEU A 251 28.30 5.98 -8.08
C LEU A 251 29.45 6.67 -7.32
N TYR A 252 29.31 6.82 -6.00
CA TYR A 252 30.38 7.35 -5.15
C TYR A 252 31.63 6.45 -5.17
N MET A 253 31.43 5.13 -5.05
CA MET A 253 32.53 4.15 -5.11
C MET A 253 33.22 4.11 -6.48
N ILE A 254 32.47 4.29 -7.57
CA ILE A 254 33.05 4.38 -8.92
C ILE A 254 33.91 5.64 -9.04
N ALA A 255 33.41 6.79 -8.58
CA ALA A 255 34.18 8.04 -8.63
C ALA A 255 35.46 7.95 -7.79
N SER A 256 35.41 7.37 -6.59
CA SER A 256 36.61 7.15 -5.77
C SER A 256 37.58 6.15 -6.40
N HIS A 257 37.08 5.11 -7.07
CA HIS A 257 37.90 4.16 -7.81
C HIS A 257 38.65 4.84 -8.96
N VAL A 258 37.97 5.67 -9.75
CA VAL A 258 38.59 6.44 -10.86
C VAL A 258 39.68 7.38 -10.35
N LEU A 259 39.44 8.09 -9.24
CA LEU A 259 40.42 8.97 -8.62
C LEU A 259 41.61 8.19 -8.06
N GLY A 260 41.38 7.05 -7.42
CA GLY A 260 42.43 6.18 -6.89
C GLY A 260 43.30 5.55 -7.98
N ALA A 261 42.69 5.12 -9.08
CA ALA A 261 43.40 4.59 -10.24
C ALA A 261 44.21 5.68 -10.95
N SER A 262 43.64 6.89 -11.10
CA SER A 262 44.36 8.05 -11.63
C SER A 262 45.56 8.42 -10.75
N TRP A 263 45.39 8.41 -9.43
CA TRP A 263 46.48 8.68 -8.48
C TRP A 263 47.61 7.65 -8.62
N TYR A 264 47.28 6.35 -8.74
CA TYR A 264 48.28 5.31 -9.00
C TYR A 264 49.08 5.56 -10.28
N LEU A 265 48.40 5.84 -11.40
CA LEU A 265 49.06 6.09 -12.68
C LEU A 265 49.95 7.33 -12.62
N LEU A 266 49.47 8.40 -12.00
CA LEU A 266 50.26 9.62 -11.79
C LEU A 266 51.47 9.39 -10.87
N SER A 267 51.38 8.50 -9.87
CA SER A 267 52.54 8.08 -9.07
C SER A 267 53.60 7.38 -9.92
N VAL A 268 53.18 6.46 -10.81
CA VAL A 268 54.10 5.78 -11.75
C VAL A 268 54.73 6.80 -12.72
N GLU A 269 53.93 7.71 -13.28
CA GLU A 269 54.40 8.76 -14.17
C GLU A 269 55.39 9.70 -13.44
N ARG A 270 55.14 10.01 -12.17
CA ARG A 270 56.03 10.83 -11.35
C ARG A 270 57.37 10.13 -11.08
N GLN A 271 57.36 8.84 -10.77
CA GLN A 271 58.57 8.04 -10.60
C GLN A 271 59.40 7.98 -11.88
N THR A 272 58.74 7.69 -13.02
CA THR A 272 59.42 7.62 -14.32
C THR A 272 59.95 8.98 -14.79
N THR A 273 59.27 10.08 -14.44
CA THR A 273 59.77 11.44 -14.70
C THR A 273 61.05 11.74 -13.93
N CYS A 274 61.15 11.32 -12.66
CA CYS A 274 62.39 11.43 -11.90
C CYS A 274 63.51 10.65 -12.58
N TRP A 275 63.27 9.37 -12.91
CA TRP A 275 64.28 8.53 -13.57
C TRP A 275 64.75 9.12 -14.91
N LYS A 276 63.82 9.59 -15.75
CA LYS A 276 64.17 10.21 -17.04
C LYS A 276 64.98 11.50 -16.85
N SER A 277 64.62 12.32 -15.86
CA SER A 277 65.34 13.56 -15.53
C SER A 277 66.77 13.28 -15.07
N GLU A 278 66.98 12.37 -14.11
CA GLU A 278 68.31 12.03 -13.61
C GLU A 278 69.15 11.30 -14.68
N CYS A 279 68.54 10.40 -15.45
CA CYS A 279 69.17 9.72 -16.60
C CYS A 279 69.72 10.73 -17.62
N MET A 280 68.98 11.79 -17.93
CA MET A 280 69.46 12.84 -18.84
C MET A 280 70.63 13.65 -18.28
N LYS A 281 70.77 13.78 -16.94
CA LYS A 281 71.91 14.47 -16.31
C LYS A 281 73.20 13.66 -16.38
N GLU A 282 73.11 12.33 -16.46
CA GLU A 282 74.27 11.45 -16.64
C GLU A 282 74.80 11.47 -18.09
N ASN A 283 74.04 12.02 -19.05
CA ASN A 283 74.51 12.16 -20.43
C ASN A 283 75.52 13.32 -20.57
N GLY A 284 76.80 12.99 -20.76
CA GLY A 284 77.88 13.95 -21.03
C GLY A 284 78.89 14.16 -19.89
N THR A 285 78.85 13.34 -18.83
CA THR A 285 79.88 13.25 -17.78
C THR A 285 80.81 12.06 -18.01
N ASP A 286 81.90 11.92 -17.25
CA ASP A 286 82.85 10.77 -17.31
C ASP A 286 82.22 9.41 -16.91
N GLY A 287 80.90 9.35 -16.69
CA GLY A 287 80.14 8.15 -16.34
C GLY A 287 79.46 7.47 -17.55
N PRO A 288 78.81 6.30 -17.35
CA PRO A 288 78.11 5.60 -18.42
C PRO A 288 76.86 6.36 -18.88
N SER A 289 76.76 6.64 -20.18
CA SER A 289 75.61 7.32 -20.77
C SER A 289 74.32 6.53 -20.58
N CYS A 290 73.32 7.17 -20.00
CA CYS A 290 72.01 6.57 -19.79
C CYS A 290 71.15 6.68 -21.06
N ALA A 291 70.73 5.53 -21.58
CA ALA A 291 69.74 5.46 -22.65
C ALA A 291 68.33 5.27 -22.04
N PRO A 292 67.29 6.00 -22.49
CA PRO A 292 65.93 5.86 -21.94
C PRO A 292 65.39 4.42 -21.97
N ARG A 293 65.85 3.60 -22.91
CA ARG A 293 65.53 2.16 -23.02
C ARG A 293 65.93 1.34 -21.79
N PHE A 294 66.93 1.77 -21.02
CA PHE A 294 67.41 1.08 -19.82
C PHE A 294 66.45 1.16 -18.64
N LEU A 295 65.51 2.11 -18.67
CA LEU A 295 64.45 2.28 -17.67
C LEU A 295 63.26 1.33 -17.91
N ASP A 296 63.19 0.69 -19.09
CA ASP A 296 62.18 -0.30 -19.45
C ASP A 296 62.72 -1.71 -19.17
N CYS A 297 61.93 -2.55 -18.48
CA CYS A 297 62.34 -3.90 -18.11
C CYS A 297 62.57 -4.84 -19.30
N SER A 298 62.11 -4.50 -20.50
CA SER A 298 62.46 -5.23 -21.73
C SER A 298 63.97 -5.27 -21.98
N SER A 299 64.72 -4.30 -21.44
CA SER A 299 66.19 -4.22 -21.54
C SER A 299 66.93 -5.04 -20.47
N PHE A 300 66.23 -5.79 -19.60
CA PHE A 300 66.85 -6.58 -18.53
C PHE A 300 67.94 -7.56 -18.99
N LYS A 301 67.80 -8.09 -20.22
CA LYS A 301 68.75 -9.03 -20.81
C LYS A 301 69.94 -8.37 -21.51
N ASP A 302 69.97 -7.04 -21.57
CA ASP A 302 71.05 -6.30 -22.20
C ASP A 302 72.24 -6.13 -21.24
N SER A 303 73.42 -6.54 -21.69
CA SER A 303 74.67 -6.38 -20.93
C SER A 303 74.99 -4.92 -20.65
N ASP A 304 74.66 -4.02 -21.58
CA ASP A 304 74.96 -2.58 -21.44
C ASP A 304 74.14 -1.95 -20.32
N ARG A 305 72.87 -2.38 -20.18
CA ARG A 305 72.01 -1.97 -19.07
C ARG A 305 72.58 -2.43 -17.74
N HIS A 306 73.04 -3.68 -17.64
CA HIS A 306 73.54 -4.24 -16.38
C HIS A 306 74.80 -3.50 -15.90
N ASN A 307 75.70 -3.14 -16.84
CA ASN A 307 76.88 -2.33 -16.54
C ASN A 307 76.52 -0.91 -16.11
N TRP A 308 75.58 -0.26 -16.81
CA TRP A 308 75.07 1.06 -16.42
C TRP A 308 74.38 1.04 -15.04
N ALA A 309 73.54 0.05 -14.77
CA ALA A 309 72.78 -0.07 -13.53
C ALA A 309 73.66 -0.21 -12.28
N ASN A 310 74.87 -0.78 -12.41
CA ASN A 310 75.84 -0.88 -11.31
C ASN A 310 76.57 0.43 -11.00
N LEU A 311 76.59 1.38 -11.95
CA LEU A 311 77.36 2.61 -11.89
C LEU A 311 76.48 3.87 -11.76
N THR A 312 75.20 3.76 -12.09
CA THR A 312 74.25 4.89 -12.09
C THR A 312 73.85 5.32 -10.67
N ASN A 313 73.61 6.61 -10.51
CA ASN A 313 73.01 7.17 -9.29
C ASN A 313 71.51 7.47 -9.46
N VAL A 314 70.92 7.17 -10.63
CA VAL A 314 69.51 7.47 -10.95
C VAL A 314 68.55 6.87 -9.92
N PHE A 315 68.73 5.59 -9.56
CA PHE A 315 67.81 4.92 -8.62
C PHE A 315 67.92 5.47 -7.20
N HIS A 316 69.13 5.80 -6.75
CA HIS A 316 69.37 6.39 -5.44
C HIS A 316 68.81 7.83 -5.35
N ASN A 317 69.01 8.65 -6.38
CA ASN A 317 68.51 10.03 -6.44
C ASN A 317 66.98 10.12 -6.61
N CYS A 318 66.35 9.01 -6.98
CA CYS A 318 64.91 8.89 -7.13
C CYS A 318 64.27 7.95 -6.09
N ASP A 319 64.97 7.60 -5.01
CA ASP A 319 64.38 6.85 -3.90
C ASP A 319 63.55 7.80 -3.01
N PRO A 320 62.21 7.65 -2.97
CA PRO A 320 61.34 8.50 -2.15
C PRO A 320 61.60 8.36 -0.64
N SER A 321 62.27 7.31 -0.19
CA SER A 321 62.59 7.08 1.23
C SER A 321 63.81 7.86 1.70
N ASN A 322 64.53 8.51 0.77
CA ASN A 322 65.77 9.21 1.05
C ASN A 322 65.52 10.72 1.17
N ASP A 323 65.62 11.25 2.40
CA ASP A 323 65.36 12.67 2.69
C ASP A 323 66.33 13.64 1.96
N ASN A 324 67.47 13.15 1.48
CA ASN A 324 68.51 13.96 0.84
C ASN A 324 68.28 14.21 -0.66
N ILE A 325 67.18 13.71 -1.25
CA ILE A 325 66.90 13.93 -2.67
C ILE A 325 66.31 15.32 -2.93
N THR A 326 66.70 15.90 -4.08
CA THR A 326 66.19 17.20 -4.52
C THR A 326 64.79 17.09 -5.15
N PHE A 327 64.45 15.94 -5.73
CA PHE A 327 63.17 15.71 -6.38
C PHE A 327 62.05 15.54 -5.35
N LYS A 328 61.00 16.36 -5.45
CA LYS A 328 59.85 16.31 -4.53
C LYS A 328 58.69 15.52 -5.16
N TYR A 329 58.26 14.46 -4.46
CA TYR A 329 57.18 13.56 -4.86
C TYR A 329 55.79 14.00 -4.37
N GLY A 330 55.71 14.76 -3.27
CA GLY A 330 54.46 15.35 -2.79
C GLY A 330 53.40 14.31 -2.46
N ILE A 331 52.16 14.48 -2.94
CA ILE A 331 51.01 13.57 -2.70
C ILE A 331 51.26 12.14 -3.22
N PHE A 332 52.26 11.93 -4.08
CA PHE A 332 52.57 10.61 -4.63
C PHE A 332 53.61 9.85 -3.78
N GLU A 333 54.32 10.53 -2.88
CA GLU A 333 55.39 9.97 -2.06
C GLU A 333 54.93 8.76 -1.26
N SER A 334 53.77 8.86 -0.61
CA SER A 334 53.16 7.79 0.17
C SER A 334 52.86 6.52 -0.66
N ALA A 335 52.52 6.66 -1.95
CA ALA A 335 52.33 5.50 -2.83
C ALA A 335 53.66 4.76 -3.06
N LEU A 336 54.74 5.51 -3.21
CA LEU A 336 56.05 5.01 -3.56
C LEU A 336 56.74 4.36 -2.35
N THR A 337 56.67 4.99 -1.17
CA THR A 337 57.27 4.47 0.06
C THR A 337 56.55 3.24 0.60
N ASN A 338 55.22 3.17 0.50
CA ASN A 338 54.44 2.01 0.95
C ASN A 338 54.45 0.83 -0.04
N GLY A 339 55.23 0.93 -1.13
CA GLY A 339 55.34 -0.14 -2.13
C GLY A 339 54.03 -0.37 -2.91
N ALA A 340 53.18 0.65 -3.06
CA ALA A 340 51.93 0.52 -3.82
C ALA A 340 52.17 0.18 -5.31
N LEU A 341 53.33 0.58 -5.84
CA LEU A 341 53.75 0.29 -7.21
C LEU A 341 54.47 -1.06 -7.39
N SER A 342 54.80 -1.75 -6.28
CA SER A 342 55.55 -3.01 -6.28
C SER A 342 54.67 -4.19 -5.85
N THR A 343 55.18 -5.42 -5.99
CA THR A 343 54.44 -6.66 -5.64
C THR A 343 54.20 -6.83 -4.14
N ALA A 344 54.80 -5.99 -3.30
CA ALA A 344 54.76 -6.06 -1.85
C ALA A 344 53.92 -4.93 -1.25
N PHE A 345 52.67 -4.76 -1.72
CA PHE A 345 51.77 -3.76 -1.17
C PHE A 345 51.50 -4.02 0.32
N VAL A 346 52.07 -3.18 1.19
CA VAL A 346 51.77 -3.19 2.62
C VAL A 346 50.56 -2.29 2.86
N LYS A 347 49.45 -2.89 3.28
CA LYS A 347 48.16 -2.19 3.53
C LYS A 347 48.28 -1.21 4.71
N ASN A 348 48.76 -0.01 4.48
CA ASN A 348 48.65 1.11 5.42
C ASN A 348 48.53 2.44 4.67
N SER A 349 47.36 2.73 4.08
CA SER A 349 47.04 4.09 3.65
C SER A 349 45.99 4.67 4.59
N TYR A 350 46.46 5.30 5.67
CA TYR A 350 45.63 6.16 6.51
C TYR A 350 45.28 7.43 5.71
N GLY A 351 44.06 7.93 5.87
CA GLY A 351 43.61 9.17 5.22
C GLY A 351 44.43 10.37 5.70
N GLN A 352 45.56 10.61 5.05
CA GLN A 352 46.48 11.72 5.34
C GLN A 352 46.04 13.00 4.61
N THR A 353 46.44 14.13 5.18
CA THR A 353 46.34 15.45 4.56
C THR A 353 47.12 15.45 3.24
N LEU A 354 46.51 15.90 2.15
CA LEU A 354 47.15 16.04 0.84
C LEU A 354 48.18 17.18 0.90
N THR A 355 49.45 16.87 1.14
CA THR A 355 50.55 17.83 1.11
C THR A 355 51.13 17.92 -0.29
N THR A 356 50.84 19.01 -1.00
CA THR A 356 51.26 19.18 -2.39
C THR A 356 52.70 19.70 -2.51
N SER A 357 53.46 19.22 -3.49
CA SER A 357 54.70 19.87 -3.93
C SER A 357 54.42 21.14 -4.78
N THR A 358 55.46 21.79 -5.28
CA THR A 358 55.35 22.94 -6.21
C THR A 358 54.94 22.54 -7.63
N PHE A 359 54.69 21.26 -7.90
CA PHE A 359 54.30 20.77 -9.21
C PHE A 359 52.83 21.10 -9.54
N ILE A 360 52.62 21.86 -10.62
CA ILE A 360 51.29 22.36 -11.03
C ILE A 360 50.27 21.22 -11.23
N GLY A 361 50.69 20.11 -11.85
CA GLY A 361 49.79 18.99 -12.13
C GLY A 361 49.24 18.32 -10.86
N GLU A 362 50.06 18.27 -9.81
CA GLU A 362 49.68 17.75 -8.49
C GLU A 362 48.70 18.70 -7.79
N THR A 363 48.98 20.00 -7.80
CA THR A 363 48.09 21.01 -7.21
C THR A 363 46.72 21.00 -7.89
N LEU A 364 46.67 20.91 -9.22
CA LEU A 364 45.42 20.80 -9.97
C LEU A 364 44.66 19.51 -9.64
N PHE A 365 45.36 18.38 -9.51
CA PHE A 365 44.75 17.10 -9.14
C PHE A 365 44.19 17.13 -7.70
N ALA A 366 44.92 17.72 -6.76
CA ALA A 366 44.46 17.89 -5.37
C ALA A 366 43.22 18.80 -5.27
N ILE A 367 43.20 19.93 -6.00
CA ILE A 367 42.02 20.80 -6.09
C ILE A 367 40.82 20.04 -6.66
N LEU A 368 41.03 19.24 -7.72
CA LEU A 368 39.99 18.43 -8.33
C LEU A 368 39.42 17.39 -7.34
N ILE A 369 40.27 16.68 -6.60
CA ILE A 369 39.83 15.74 -5.55
C ILE A 369 39.01 16.46 -4.49
N ALA A 370 39.46 17.63 -4.03
CA ALA A 370 38.76 18.40 -3.00
C ALA A 370 37.35 18.83 -3.47
N ILE A 371 37.23 19.38 -4.68
CA ILE A 371 35.94 19.83 -5.25
C ILE A 371 35.01 18.65 -5.49
N LEU A 372 35.48 17.59 -6.17
CA LEU A 372 34.65 16.41 -6.45
C LEU A 372 34.24 15.69 -5.17
N GLY A 373 35.17 15.54 -4.21
CA GLY A 373 34.90 14.95 -2.92
C GLY A 373 33.81 15.69 -2.14
N LEU A 374 33.88 17.03 -2.11
CA LEU A 374 32.86 17.86 -1.46
C LEU A 374 31.48 17.70 -2.11
N VAL A 375 31.41 17.79 -3.44
CA VAL A 375 30.13 17.67 -4.19
C VAL A 375 29.53 16.28 -4.02
N LEU A 376 30.32 15.22 -4.17
CA LEU A 376 29.87 13.85 -4.05
C LEU A 376 29.43 13.51 -2.61
N PHE A 377 30.14 14.01 -1.61
CA PHE A 377 29.78 13.81 -0.21
C PHE A 377 28.50 14.56 0.17
N ALA A 378 28.34 15.80 -0.28
CA ALA A 378 27.09 16.56 -0.10
C ALA A 378 25.90 15.85 -0.77
N HIS A 379 26.09 15.32 -1.98
CA HIS A 379 25.06 14.57 -2.69
C HIS A 379 24.69 13.26 -1.97
N LEU A 380 25.68 12.52 -1.45
CA LEU A 380 25.46 11.30 -0.69
C LEU A 380 24.65 11.58 0.58
N ILE A 381 25.02 12.60 1.36
CA ILE A 381 24.30 13.00 2.58
C ILE A 381 22.87 13.42 2.23
N GLY A 382 22.68 14.27 1.22
CA GLY A 382 21.36 14.74 0.81
C GLY A 382 20.42 13.59 0.45
N ASN A 383 20.89 12.65 -0.37
CA ASN A 383 20.09 11.48 -0.77
C ASN A 383 19.82 10.51 0.39
N MET A 384 20.80 10.29 1.28
CA MET A 384 20.61 9.45 2.47
C MET A 384 19.61 10.08 3.44
N GLN A 385 19.63 11.40 3.60
CA GLN A 385 18.68 12.13 4.43
C GLN A 385 17.24 11.98 3.89
N THR A 386 17.03 12.20 2.59
CA THR A 386 15.70 12.01 1.97
C THR A 386 15.21 10.57 2.13
N TYR A 387 16.09 9.58 2.00
CA TYR A 387 15.76 8.18 2.25
C TYR A 387 15.32 7.92 3.69
N LEU A 388 16.11 8.35 4.67
CA LEU A 388 15.79 8.17 6.08
C LEU A 388 14.46 8.83 6.44
N GLN A 389 14.22 10.05 5.93
CA GLN A 389 12.95 10.75 6.09
C GLN A 389 11.78 9.96 5.49
N SER A 390 11.93 9.42 4.28
CA SER A 390 10.86 8.66 3.61
C SER A 390 10.37 7.45 4.41
N ILE A 391 11.28 6.78 5.13
CA ILE A 391 10.96 5.64 6.00
C ILE A 391 10.27 6.12 7.28
N THR A 392 10.71 7.25 7.84
CA THR A 392 10.18 7.74 9.11
C THR A 392 8.88 8.50 8.99
N VAL A 393 8.45 8.94 7.80
CA VAL A 393 7.23 9.74 7.60
C VAL A 393 6.02 9.16 8.34
N ARG A 394 5.68 7.88 8.12
CA ARG A 394 4.49 7.27 8.75
C ARG A 394 4.61 7.17 10.27
N LEU A 395 5.81 6.90 10.77
CA LEU A 395 6.08 6.83 12.19
C LEU A 395 6.01 8.22 12.84
N GLU A 396 6.50 9.24 12.14
CA GLU A 396 6.46 10.63 12.56
C GLU A 396 5.04 11.18 12.54
N GLU A 397 4.24 10.90 11.49
CA GLU A 397 2.82 11.21 11.42
C GLU A 397 2.05 10.65 12.64
N TRP A 398 2.26 9.36 12.96
CA TRP A 398 1.68 8.74 14.16
C TRP A 398 2.12 9.45 15.45
N ARG A 399 3.42 9.71 15.59
CA ARG A 399 3.99 10.35 16.79
C ARG A 399 3.46 11.77 16.99
N LEU A 400 3.36 12.55 15.92
CA LEU A 400 2.79 13.90 15.93
C LEU A 400 1.32 13.84 16.30
N LYS A 401 0.52 13.01 15.61
CA LYS A 401 -0.91 12.87 15.90
C LYS A 401 -1.18 12.47 17.35
N ARG A 402 -0.38 11.54 17.88
CA ARG A 402 -0.47 11.11 19.28
C ARG A 402 -0.13 12.25 20.24
N ARG A 403 0.96 12.98 20.00
CA ARG A 403 1.38 14.12 20.84
C ARG A 403 0.30 15.20 20.86
N ASP A 404 -0.17 15.62 19.68
CA ASP A 404 -1.19 16.66 19.55
C ASP A 404 -2.49 16.26 20.27
N THR A 405 -2.89 14.99 20.17
CA THR A 405 -4.06 14.47 20.88
C THR A 405 -3.86 14.51 22.40
N GLU A 406 -2.71 14.09 22.91
CA GLU A 406 -2.42 14.14 24.36
C GLU A 406 -2.37 15.57 24.90
N GLU A 407 -1.75 16.49 24.16
CA GLU A 407 -1.68 17.91 24.53
C GLU A 407 -3.07 18.54 24.53
N TRP A 408 -3.89 18.27 23.51
CA TRP A 408 -5.28 18.71 23.45
C TRP A 408 -6.10 18.17 24.63
N MET A 409 -5.98 16.88 24.96
CA MET A 409 -6.68 16.27 26.10
C MET A 409 -6.23 16.87 27.44
N LYS A 410 -4.93 17.18 27.58
CA LYS A 410 -4.37 17.80 28.78
C LYS A 410 -4.86 19.25 28.93
N HIS A 411 -4.85 20.02 27.86
CA HIS A 411 -5.31 21.42 27.85
C HIS A 411 -6.80 21.53 28.19
N ARG A 412 -7.61 20.57 27.72
CA ARG A 412 -9.04 20.48 28.04
C ARG A 412 -9.34 19.81 29.39
N GLN A 413 -8.31 19.42 30.14
CA GLN A 413 -8.43 18.79 31.46
C GLN A 413 -9.36 17.57 31.48
N LEU A 414 -9.33 16.75 30.43
CA LEU A 414 -10.23 15.59 30.36
C LEU A 414 -9.97 14.60 31.52
N PRO A 415 -11.00 13.98 32.10
CA PRO A 415 -10.85 12.88 33.06
C PRO A 415 -10.08 11.69 32.49
N HIS A 416 -9.37 10.94 33.35
CA HIS A 416 -8.52 9.82 32.94
C HIS A 416 -9.27 8.76 32.11
N TYR A 417 -10.49 8.40 32.52
CA TYR A 417 -11.30 7.42 31.81
C TYR A 417 -11.66 7.85 30.36
N LEU A 418 -11.86 9.16 30.12
CA LEU A 418 -12.10 9.68 28.77
C LEU A 418 -10.81 9.68 27.95
N ARG A 419 -9.67 10.04 28.57
CA ARG A 419 -8.36 9.98 27.90
C ARG A 419 -8.05 8.57 27.42
N ASP A 420 -8.30 7.56 28.24
CA ASP A 420 -8.06 6.17 27.87
C ASP A 420 -8.98 5.69 26.74
N ARG A 421 -10.24 6.17 26.71
CA ARG A 421 -11.16 5.89 25.60
C ARG A 421 -10.70 6.55 24.31
N VAL A 422 -10.26 7.82 24.36
CA VAL A 422 -9.72 8.54 23.20
C VAL A 422 -8.44 7.87 22.69
N ARG A 423 -7.51 7.49 23.57
CA ARG A 423 -6.28 6.75 23.22
C ARG A 423 -6.60 5.45 22.49
N ARG A 424 -7.51 4.64 23.03
CA ARG A 424 -7.95 3.39 22.40
C ARG A 424 -8.55 3.64 21.02
N PHE A 425 -9.41 4.64 20.90
CA PHE A 425 -10.02 5.00 19.61
C PHE A 425 -8.98 5.45 18.58
N VAL A 426 -8.09 6.39 18.93
CA VAL A 426 -7.06 6.90 18.02
C VAL A 426 -6.07 5.80 17.63
N GLN A 427 -5.69 4.93 18.57
CA GLN A 427 -4.84 3.78 18.29
C GLN A 427 -5.51 2.78 17.34
N TYR A 428 -6.78 2.42 17.59
CA TYR A 428 -7.49 1.50 16.72
C TYR A 428 -7.71 2.09 15.33
N LYS A 429 -8.13 3.36 15.23
CA LYS A 429 -8.26 4.07 13.96
C LYS A 429 -6.96 4.06 13.16
N TRP A 430 -5.82 4.30 13.83
CA TRP A 430 -4.51 4.22 13.18
C TRP A 430 -4.16 2.81 12.70
N LEU A 431 -4.45 1.78 13.50
CA LEU A 431 -4.20 0.39 13.09
C LEU A 431 -5.08 -0.05 11.91
N ALA A 432 -6.33 0.40 11.88
CA ALA A 432 -7.29 0.09 10.83
C ALA A 432 -6.95 0.81 9.50
N THR A 433 -6.68 2.12 9.53
CA THR A 433 -6.50 2.92 8.30
C THR A 433 -5.05 3.31 7.99
N ARG A 434 -4.09 3.04 8.90
CA ARG A 434 -2.70 3.54 8.81
C ARG A 434 -2.58 5.05 8.59
N GLY A 435 -3.51 5.81 9.17
CA GLY A 435 -3.54 7.27 9.04
C GLY A 435 -4.09 7.76 7.71
N VAL A 436 -4.60 6.86 6.86
CA VAL A 436 -5.29 7.21 5.63
C VAL A 436 -6.69 7.74 5.98
N ASP A 437 -7.06 8.85 5.35
CA ASP A 437 -8.41 9.40 5.39
C ASP A 437 -9.18 8.91 4.16
N GLU A 438 -10.01 7.88 4.35
CA GLU A 438 -10.74 7.19 3.29
C GLU A 438 -11.64 8.16 2.49
N GLU A 439 -12.28 9.11 3.19
CA GLU A 439 -13.17 10.09 2.58
C GLU A 439 -12.42 11.00 1.59
N SER A 440 -11.22 11.47 1.98
CA SER A 440 -10.39 12.32 1.12
C SER A 440 -9.96 11.61 -0.18
N ILE A 441 -9.70 10.30 -0.11
CA ILE A 441 -9.35 9.50 -1.28
C ILE A 441 -10.54 9.39 -2.24
N LEU A 442 -11.73 9.08 -1.71
CA LEU A 442 -12.93 8.97 -2.52
C LEU A 442 -13.32 10.31 -3.16
N GLN A 443 -13.13 11.42 -2.45
CA GLN A 443 -13.40 12.77 -2.98
C GLN A 443 -12.42 13.20 -4.08
N ALA A 444 -11.19 12.70 -4.07
CA ALA A 444 -10.20 12.97 -5.12
C ALA A 444 -10.49 12.21 -6.44
N LEU A 445 -11.36 11.20 -6.41
CA LEU A 445 -11.76 10.43 -7.58
C LEU A 445 -12.89 11.13 -8.36
N PRO A 446 -12.92 10.96 -9.70
CA PRO A 446 -14.10 11.24 -10.51
C PRO A 446 -15.37 10.59 -9.95
N ALA A 447 -16.51 11.25 -10.14
CA ALA A 447 -17.77 10.85 -9.51
C ALA A 447 -18.27 9.47 -9.97
N ASP A 448 -18.01 9.08 -11.21
CA ASP A 448 -18.29 7.73 -11.74
C ASP A 448 -17.50 6.64 -10.99
N LEU A 449 -16.19 6.80 -10.86
CA LEU A 449 -15.35 5.83 -10.13
C LEU A 449 -15.70 5.75 -8.66
N ARG A 450 -15.98 6.88 -8.01
CA ARG A 450 -16.41 6.91 -6.60
C ARG A 450 -17.68 6.08 -6.41
N ARG A 451 -18.67 6.22 -7.29
CA ARG A 451 -19.93 5.47 -7.24
C ARG A 451 -19.72 3.98 -7.38
N ASP A 452 -18.93 3.56 -8.36
CA ASP A 452 -18.67 2.13 -8.61
C ASP A 452 -17.99 1.47 -7.41
N ILE A 453 -17.02 2.16 -6.80
CA ILE A 453 -16.33 1.70 -5.59
C ILE A 453 -17.30 1.62 -4.41
N GLN A 454 -18.08 2.68 -4.15
CA GLN A 454 -19.05 2.68 -3.06
C GLN A 454 -20.06 1.54 -3.23
N ARG A 455 -20.68 1.41 -4.42
CA ARG A 455 -21.61 0.32 -4.74
C ARG A 455 -20.98 -1.04 -4.47
N HIS A 456 -19.74 -1.28 -4.89
CA HIS A 456 -19.05 -2.54 -4.65
C HIS A 456 -18.88 -2.85 -3.15
N LEU A 457 -18.62 -1.84 -2.32
CA LEU A 457 -18.38 -2.01 -0.89
C LEU A 457 -19.67 -2.22 -0.07
N CYS A 458 -20.79 -1.59 -0.44
CA CYS A 458 -22.01 -1.58 0.38
C CYS A 458 -23.19 -2.40 -0.14
N LEU A 459 -23.28 -2.68 -1.45
CA LEU A 459 -24.52 -3.20 -2.05
C LEU A 459 -25.01 -4.50 -1.40
N ASP A 460 -24.11 -5.43 -1.11
CA ASP A 460 -24.44 -6.71 -0.48
C ASP A 460 -24.94 -6.54 0.96
N LEU A 461 -24.44 -5.54 1.68
CA LEU A 461 -24.90 -5.21 3.04
C LEU A 461 -26.29 -4.55 2.99
N VAL A 462 -26.50 -3.61 2.06
CA VAL A 462 -27.79 -2.92 1.90
C VAL A 462 -28.88 -3.92 1.51
N ARG A 463 -28.61 -4.84 0.57
CA ARG A 463 -29.57 -5.87 0.13
C ARG A 463 -29.98 -6.87 1.21
N ARG A 464 -29.23 -6.99 2.31
CA ARG A 464 -29.63 -7.85 3.45
C ARG A 464 -30.83 -7.29 4.20
N VAL A 465 -31.08 -5.98 4.12
CA VAL A 465 -32.30 -5.39 4.67
C VAL A 465 -33.47 -5.83 3.78
N PRO A 466 -34.45 -6.60 4.29
CA PRO A 466 -35.54 -7.13 3.47
C PRO A 466 -36.30 -6.03 2.70
N PHE A 467 -36.40 -4.84 3.28
CA PHE A 467 -37.00 -3.68 2.65
C PHE A 467 -36.22 -3.19 1.41
N PHE A 468 -34.89 -3.07 1.49
CA PHE A 468 -34.05 -2.63 0.38
C PHE A 468 -33.90 -3.69 -0.71
N SER A 469 -33.95 -4.98 -0.36
CA SER A 469 -33.85 -6.09 -1.33
C SER A 469 -34.92 -6.06 -2.44
N GLN A 470 -36.06 -5.40 -2.20
CA GLN A 470 -37.19 -5.29 -3.13
C GLN A 470 -37.12 -4.04 -4.01
N MET A 471 -36.08 -3.22 -3.86
CA MET A 471 -35.88 -1.98 -4.60
C MET A 471 -35.17 -2.22 -5.93
N ASP A 472 -35.34 -1.28 -6.87
CA ASP A 472 -34.60 -1.24 -8.11
C ASP A 472 -33.15 -0.77 -7.90
N ASP A 473 -32.25 -1.16 -8.80
CA ASP A 473 -30.82 -0.89 -8.67
C ASP A 473 -30.49 0.61 -8.58
N GLN A 474 -31.26 1.47 -9.28
CA GLN A 474 -31.09 2.93 -9.22
C GLN A 474 -31.28 3.51 -7.82
N LEU A 475 -32.22 2.95 -7.06
CA LEU A 475 -32.49 3.39 -5.70
C LEU A 475 -31.43 2.84 -4.73
N LEU A 476 -31.00 1.58 -4.93
CA LEU A 476 -29.88 1.01 -4.19
C LEU A 476 -28.58 1.81 -4.41
N ASP A 477 -28.34 2.27 -5.64
CA ASP A 477 -27.22 3.16 -5.96
C ASP A 477 -27.30 4.47 -5.17
N ALA A 478 -28.47 5.12 -5.18
CA ALA A 478 -28.67 6.38 -4.45
C ALA A 478 -28.49 6.24 -2.92
N ILE A 479 -28.80 5.07 -2.35
CA ILE A 479 -28.54 4.75 -0.94
C ILE A 479 -27.04 4.51 -0.72
N CYS A 480 -26.42 3.70 -1.58
CA CYS A 480 -25.01 3.34 -1.47
C CYS A 480 -24.08 4.56 -1.60
N GLU A 481 -24.41 5.53 -2.45
CA GLU A 481 -23.71 6.81 -2.57
C GLU A 481 -23.67 7.64 -1.27
N ARG A 482 -24.62 7.42 -0.37
CA ARG A 482 -24.81 8.19 0.88
C ARG A 482 -24.32 7.47 2.13
N LEU A 483 -23.80 6.26 1.99
CA LEU A 483 -23.25 5.52 3.12
C LEU A 483 -21.87 6.08 3.50
N VAL A 484 -21.67 6.30 4.79
CA VAL A 484 -20.40 6.80 5.35
C VAL A 484 -19.80 5.73 6.27
N SER A 485 -18.47 5.57 6.26
CA SER A 485 -17.79 4.64 7.17
C SER A 485 -17.81 5.16 8.60
N SER A 486 -17.99 4.23 9.56
CA SER A 486 -18.03 4.51 10.99
C SER A 486 -17.24 3.47 11.77
N LEU A 487 -16.57 3.94 12.82
CA LEU A 487 -15.68 3.17 13.67
C LEU A 487 -16.10 3.32 15.12
N SER A 488 -16.36 2.21 15.80
CA SER A 488 -16.76 2.19 17.21
C SER A 488 -15.81 1.30 18.00
N THR A 489 -15.35 1.77 19.17
CA THR A 489 -14.49 0.98 20.06
C THR A 489 -15.30 0.13 21.02
N GLU A 490 -14.68 -0.90 21.59
CA GLU A 490 -15.29 -1.74 22.62
C GLU A 490 -15.90 -0.92 23.77
N GLY A 491 -17.14 -1.28 24.15
CA GLY A 491 -17.89 -0.68 25.24
C GLY A 491 -18.58 0.64 24.87
N THR A 492 -18.47 1.10 23.63
CA THR A 492 -19.23 2.26 23.16
C THR A 492 -20.70 1.94 23.03
N TYR A 493 -21.55 2.85 23.50
CA TYR A 493 -22.99 2.80 23.26
C TYR A 493 -23.25 3.59 21.98
N ILE A 494 -23.78 2.91 20.97
CA ILE A 494 -24.13 3.54 19.69
C ILE A 494 -25.46 4.28 19.85
N VAL A 495 -26.45 3.61 20.46
CA VAL A 495 -27.74 4.19 20.81
C VAL A 495 -28.25 3.53 22.08
N ARG A 496 -29.00 4.25 22.92
CA ARG A 496 -29.70 3.68 24.07
C ARG A 496 -31.20 3.61 23.80
N GLU A 497 -31.87 2.65 24.44
CA GLU A 497 -33.34 2.56 24.40
C GLU A 497 -33.94 3.90 24.86
N GLY A 498 -34.82 4.48 24.04
CA GLY A 498 -35.43 5.80 24.25
C GLY A 498 -34.75 6.96 23.54
N ASP A 499 -33.46 6.86 23.21
CA ASP A 499 -32.71 7.93 22.51
C ASP A 499 -33.22 8.11 21.07
N PRO A 500 -33.18 9.31 20.48
CA PRO A 500 -33.54 9.52 19.08
C PRO A 500 -32.58 8.75 18.17
N VAL A 501 -33.12 7.97 17.24
CA VAL A 501 -32.32 7.27 16.23
C VAL A 501 -31.93 8.26 15.15
N THR A 502 -30.65 8.61 15.08
CA THR A 502 -30.11 9.55 14.08
C THR A 502 -29.60 8.85 12.83
N GLU A 503 -29.26 7.56 12.95
CA GLU A 503 -28.57 6.83 11.91
C GLU A 503 -28.87 5.32 11.94
N MET A 504 -28.83 4.70 10.76
CA MET A 504 -28.94 3.26 10.57
C MET A 504 -27.55 2.68 10.30
N LEU A 505 -27.13 1.68 11.08
CA LEU A 505 -25.82 1.03 10.96
C LEU A 505 -25.91 -0.31 10.22
N PHE A 506 -24.95 -0.56 9.35
CA PHE A 506 -24.71 -1.84 8.67
C PHE A 506 -23.35 -2.38 9.10
N ILE A 507 -23.33 -3.50 9.83
CA ILE A 507 -22.11 -4.01 10.45
C ILE A 507 -21.25 -4.71 9.40
N ILE A 508 -20.04 -4.23 9.17
CA ILE A 508 -19.06 -4.84 8.27
C ILE A 508 -18.20 -5.83 9.05
N ARG A 509 -17.71 -5.39 10.22
CA ARG A 509 -16.87 -6.19 11.13
C ARG A 509 -17.19 -5.87 12.59
N GLY A 510 -16.92 -6.83 13.47
CA GLY A 510 -17.15 -6.69 14.90
C GLY A 510 -18.50 -7.26 15.35
N ARG A 511 -18.88 -6.97 16.59
CA ARG A 511 -20.12 -7.45 17.21
C ARG A 511 -20.74 -6.37 18.08
N LEU A 512 -22.05 -6.21 17.96
CA LEU A 512 -22.84 -5.34 18.82
C LEU A 512 -23.78 -6.19 19.68
N GLU A 513 -23.96 -5.80 20.92
CA GLU A 513 -25.07 -6.23 21.76
C GLU A 513 -26.26 -5.31 21.52
N SER A 514 -27.44 -5.89 21.28
CA SER A 514 -28.71 -5.19 21.14
C SER A 514 -29.66 -5.68 22.22
N ALA A 515 -29.91 -4.85 23.23
CA ALA A 515 -30.71 -5.19 24.39
C ALA A 515 -31.95 -4.29 24.54
N THR A 516 -33.06 -4.83 25.06
CA THR A 516 -34.29 -4.06 25.34
C THR A 516 -34.90 -4.48 26.66
N THR A 517 -35.44 -3.49 27.36
CA THR A 517 -36.22 -3.62 28.60
C THR A 517 -37.73 -3.49 28.34
N ASN A 518 -38.13 -3.36 27.08
CA ASN A 518 -39.51 -3.13 26.65
C ASN A 518 -40.16 -1.95 27.39
N GLY A 519 -39.46 -0.81 27.39
CA GLY A 519 -39.92 0.40 28.08
C GLY A 519 -39.87 0.30 29.61
N GLY A 520 -38.86 -0.40 30.16
CA GLY A 520 -38.64 -0.48 31.60
C GLY A 520 -39.56 -1.45 32.36
N ARG A 521 -40.15 -2.44 31.68
CA ARG A 521 -41.00 -3.44 32.33
C ARG A 521 -40.17 -4.31 33.29
N THR A 522 -40.52 -4.31 34.57
CA THR A 522 -39.82 -5.10 35.60
C THR A 522 -39.83 -6.59 35.23
N GLY A 523 -38.65 -7.22 35.27
CA GLY A 523 -38.47 -8.64 34.94
C GLY A 523 -38.39 -8.98 33.43
N PHE A 524 -38.37 -7.99 32.53
CA PHE A 524 -38.17 -8.21 31.09
C PHE A 524 -36.82 -7.65 30.63
N PHE A 525 -35.93 -8.53 30.19
CA PHE A 525 -34.66 -8.18 29.55
C PHE A 525 -34.40 -9.14 28.39
N ASN A 526 -34.30 -8.62 27.18
CA ASN A 526 -33.95 -9.41 25.99
C ASN A 526 -32.69 -8.82 25.37
N SER A 527 -31.65 -9.63 25.20
CA SER A 527 -30.38 -9.25 24.57
C SER A 527 -30.07 -10.19 23.41
N ILE A 528 -29.67 -9.62 22.27
CA ILE A 528 -29.22 -10.35 21.08
C ILE A 528 -27.86 -9.80 20.65
N THR A 529 -27.02 -10.65 20.06
CA THR A 529 -25.76 -10.20 19.47
C THR A 529 -25.91 -10.02 17.96
N LEU A 530 -25.69 -8.81 17.47
CA LEU A 530 -25.59 -8.47 16.05
C LEU A 530 -24.18 -8.77 15.55
N ARG A 531 -24.11 -9.42 14.39
CA ARG A 531 -22.89 -9.92 13.74
C ARG A 531 -22.65 -9.21 12.41
N PRO A 532 -21.48 -9.44 11.76
CA PRO A 532 -21.23 -8.91 10.42
C PRO A 532 -22.36 -9.29 9.43
N GLY A 533 -22.87 -8.29 8.72
CA GLY A 533 -24.02 -8.39 7.83
C GLY A 533 -25.37 -8.06 8.47
N ASP A 534 -25.44 -7.96 9.80
CA ASP A 534 -26.63 -7.45 10.50
C ASP A 534 -26.66 -5.92 10.51
N PHE A 535 -27.80 -5.34 10.88
CA PHE A 535 -28.03 -3.91 10.93
C PHE A 535 -28.83 -3.49 12.18
N CYS A 536 -28.82 -2.20 12.51
CA CYS A 536 -29.69 -1.60 13.52
C CYS A 536 -30.10 -0.17 13.15
N GLY A 537 -31.13 0.38 13.81
CA GLY A 537 -31.71 1.68 13.47
C GLY A 537 -32.82 1.59 12.40
N GLU A 538 -33.44 0.43 12.27
CA GLU A 538 -34.54 0.14 11.35
C GLU A 538 -35.80 0.99 11.60
N GLU A 539 -35.91 1.60 12.78
CA GLU A 539 -36.94 2.58 13.12
C GLU A 539 -36.97 3.76 12.14
N LEU A 540 -35.82 4.13 11.59
CA LEU A 540 -35.71 5.20 10.58
C LEU A 540 -36.42 4.86 9.27
N LEU A 541 -36.53 3.59 8.91
CA LEU A 541 -37.25 3.18 7.70
C LEU A 541 -38.74 3.53 7.82
N ALA A 542 -39.34 3.32 8.98
CA ALA A 542 -40.74 3.67 9.23
C ALA A 542 -40.95 5.18 9.09
N TRP A 543 -40.08 5.95 9.72
CA TRP A 543 -40.14 7.41 9.78
C TRP A 543 -39.92 8.04 8.39
N ALA A 544 -38.94 7.55 7.62
CA ALA A 544 -38.64 8.09 6.29
C ALA A 544 -39.82 7.92 5.30
N LEU A 545 -40.58 6.84 5.44
CA LEU A 545 -41.74 6.51 4.58
C LEU A 545 -43.00 7.33 4.89
N LEU A 546 -43.03 8.09 5.99
CA LEU A 546 -44.16 8.96 6.32
C LEU A 546 -44.14 10.22 5.42
N PRO A 547 -45.24 10.53 4.69
CA PRO A 547 -45.33 11.71 3.82
C PRO A 547 -45.09 13.02 4.57
N LYS A 548 -45.61 13.11 5.79
CA LYS A 548 -45.41 14.22 6.75
C LYS A 548 -44.61 13.71 7.95
N ALA A 549 -43.41 13.19 7.71
CA ALA A 549 -42.52 12.85 8.81
C ALA A 549 -42.33 14.10 9.67
N THR A 550 -42.66 14.00 10.95
CA THR A 550 -42.43 15.10 11.90
C THR A 550 -40.92 15.36 11.98
N VAL A 551 -40.54 16.60 12.32
CA VAL A 551 -39.12 16.96 12.55
C VAL A 551 -38.47 16.06 13.62
N ASN A 552 -39.29 15.40 14.44
CA ASN A 552 -38.85 14.53 15.51
C ASN A 552 -38.43 13.16 14.95
N LEU A 553 -37.20 12.75 15.30
CA LEU A 553 -36.67 11.41 15.03
C LEU A 553 -37.39 10.36 15.89
N PRO A 554 -37.51 9.11 15.40
CA PRO A 554 -38.10 8.03 16.20
C PRO A 554 -37.18 7.68 17.37
N SER A 555 -37.77 7.34 18.52
CA SER A 555 -37.02 6.80 19.67
C SER A 555 -36.57 5.36 19.41
N SER A 556 -35.36 5.04 19.82
CA SER A 556 -34.78 3.70 19.71
C SER A 556 -35.53 2.72 20.60
N THR A 557 -35.88 1.56 20.05
CA THR A 557 -36.53 0.49 20.82
C THR A 557 -35.55 -0.37 21.62
N ARG A 558 -34.25 -0.24 21.32
CA ARG A 558 -33.17 -1.04 21.90
C ARG A 558 -31.93 -0.22 22.21
N THR A 559 -31.15 -0.69 23.16
CA THR A 559 -29.79 -0.23 23.41
C THR A 559 -28.82 -1.04 22.57
N ALA A 560 -28.02 -0.39 21.72
CA ALA A 560 -26.94 -1.01 20.96
C ALA A 560 -25.58 -0.63 21.55
N ARG A 561 -24.79 -1.63 21.96
CA ARG A 561 -23.47 -1.48 22.57
C ARG A 561 -22.42 -2.31 21.84
N ALA A 562 -21.26 -1.74 21.56
CA ALA A 562 -20.13 -2.46 20.98
C ALA A 562 -19.49 -3.43 21.99
N LEU A 563 -19.44 -4.71 21.63
CA LEU A 563 -18.78 -5.77 22.42
C LEU A 563 -17.30 -5.92 22.08
N VAL A 564 -16.92 -5.52 20.87
CA VAL A 564 -15.56 -5.45 20.34
C VAL A 564 -15.48 -4.22 19.45
N GLU A 565 -14.32 -3.93 18.88
CA GLU A 565 -14.21 -2.91 17.85
C GLU A 565 -15.11 -3.25 16.64
N VAL A 566 -15.87 -2.25 16.20
CA VAL A 566 -16.87 -2.38 15.14
C VAL A 566 -16.57 -1.41 14.01
N GLU A 567 -16.53 -1.94 12.80
CA GLU A 567 -16.50 -1.20 11.55
C GLU A 567 -17.88 -1.36 10.88
N ALA A 568 -18.51 -0.25 10.56
CA ALA A 568 -19.85 -0.23 10.00
C ALA A 568 -19.98 0.84 8.91
N PHE A 569 -20.92 0.64 8.00
CA PHE A 569 -21.46 1.74 7.20
C PHE A 569 -22.66 2.34 7.91
N VAL A 570 -22.85 3.64 7.74
CA VAL A 570 -23.91 4.41 8.36
C VAL A 570 -24.72 5.12 7.29
N LEU A 571 -26.04 4.97 7.35
CA LEU A 571 -27.00 5.79 6.61
C LEU A 571 -27.67 6.76 7.56
N ARG A 572 -27.44 8.06 7.38
CA ARG A 572 -28.03 9.09 8.26
C ARG A 572 -29.52 9.26 7.97
N ALA A 573 -30.27 9.69 8.98
CA ALA A 573 -31.70 9.96 8.84
C ALA A 573 -32.00 10.99 7.73
N GLU A 574 -31.20 12.05 7.64
CA GLU A 574 -31.31 13.10 6.62
C GLU A 574 -31.15 12.55 5.20
N ASP A 575 -30.16 11.67 5.00
CA ASP A 575 -29.84 11.02 3.73
C ASP A 575 -30.92 10.04 3.31
N LEU A 576 -31.39 9.22 4.25
CA LEU A 576 -32.51 8.31 4.01
C LEU A 576 -33.78 9.09 3.66
N LYS A 577 -34.05 10.23 4.33
CA LYS A 577 -35.22 11.06 4.05
C LYS A 577 -35.13 11.72 2.68
N PHE A 578 -33.94 12.21 2.31
CA PHE A 578 -33.69 12.75 0.98
C PHE A 578 -34.01 11.73 -0.11
N VAL A 579 -33.51 10.50 0.04
CA VAL A 579 -33.78 9.41 -0.90
C VAL A 579 -35.28 9.05 -0.90
N ALA A 580 -35.91 8.95 0.27
CA ALA A 580 -37.36 8.72 0.41
C ALA A 580 -38.20 9.73 -0.37
N ASN A 581 -37.87 11.02 -0.25
CA ASN A 581 -38.59 12.10 -0.91
C ASN A 581 -38.36 12.14 -2.43
N GLN A 582 -37.14 11.84 -2.89
CA GLN A 582 -36.79 11.90 -4.30
C GLN A 582 -37.42 10.75 -5.10
N PHE A 583 -37.50 9.55 -4.51
CA PHE A 583 -37.99 8.37 -5.21
C PHE A 583 -39.41 8.02 -4.77
N ARG A 584 -40.40 8.50 -5.53
CA ARG A 584 -41.84 8.22 -5.33
C ARG A 584 -42.16 6.72 -5.19
N ARG A 585 -41.33 5.84 -5.77
CA ARG A 585 -41.43 4.37 -5.66
C ARG A 585 -41.20 3.84 -4.25
N LEU A 586 -40.47 4.52 -3.37
CA LEU A 586 -40.33 4.14 -1.95
C LEU A 586 -41.68 4.06 -1.25
N HIS A 587 -42.65 4.89 -1.68
CA HIS A 587 -44.03 4.87 -1.20
C HIS A 587 -44.93 3.85 -1.92
N SER A 588 -44.37 2.91 -2.71
CA SER A 588 -45.16 1.86 -3.36
C SER A 588 -45.89 0.98 -2.34
N ARG A 589 -47.17 0.66 -2.60
CA ARG A 589 -47.96 -0.25 -1.75
C ARG A 589 -47.28 -1.60 -1.51
N LYS A 590 -46.53 -2.11 -2.50
CA LYS A 590 -45.76 -3.35 -2.38
C LYS A 590 -44.66 -3.24 -1.32
N LEU A 591 -43.84 -2.18 -1.40
CA LEU A 591 -42.76 -1.92 -0.45
C LEU A 591 -43.30 -1.60 0.95
N GLN A 592 -44.41 -0.86 1.04
CA GLN A 592 -45.11 -0.61 2.30
C GLN A 592 -45.62 -1.90 2.95
N HIS A 593 -46.17 -2.83 2.16
CA HIS A 593 -46.61 -4.13 2.68
C HIS A 593 -45.42 -4.96 3.17
N THR A 594 -44.34 -5.03 2.39
CA THR A 594 -43.09 -5.69 2.82
C THR A 594 -42.56 -5.07 4.10
N PHE A 595 -42.56 -3.74 4.22
CA PHE A 595 -42.16 -3.05 5.44
C PHE A 595 -43.06 -3.44 6.62
N ARG A 596 -44.39 -3.38 6.48
CA ARG A 596 -45.33 -3.79 7.54
C ARG A 596 -45.14 -5.24 7.97
N LEU A 597 -44.85 -6.13 7.03
CA LEU A 597 -44.62 -7.55 7.28
C LEU A 597 -43.33 -7.80 8.07
N HIS A 598 -42.25 -7.09 7.72
CA HIS A 598 -40.94 -7.29 8.32
C HIS A 598 -40.68 -6.40 9.55
N SER A 599 -41.42 -5.31 9.70
CA SER A 599 -41.25 -4.37 10.82
C SER A 599 -41.64 -5.03 12.15
N HIS A 600 -40.71 -5.01 13.11
CA HIS A 600 -40.94 -5.52 14.45
C HIS A 600 -42.10 -4.82 15.16
N HIS A 601 -42.26 -3.50 14.95
CA HIS A 601 -43.34 -2.72 15.56
C HIS A 601 -44.72 -3.18 15.09
N TRP A 602 -44.89 -3.34 13.77
CA TRP A 602 -46.16 -3.80 13.18
C TRP A 602 -46.47 -5.25 13.57
N ARG A 603 -45.46 -6.14 13.61
CA ARG A 603 -45.63 -7.53 14.05
C ARG A 603 -46.02 -7.62 15.52
N THR A 604 -45.38 -6.84 16.39
CA THR A 604 -45.67 -6.82 17.83
C THR A 604 -47.07 -6.25 18.08
N TRP A 605 -47.43 -5.15 17.41
CA TRP A 605 -48.78 -4.60 17.48
C TRP A 605 -49.83 -5.60 17.01
N ALA A 606 -49.60 -6.28 15.87
CA ALA A 606 -50.51 -7.29 15.34
C ALA A 606 -50.67 -8.46 16.33
N ALA A 607 -49.57 -8.96 16.91
CA ALA A 607 -49.59 -10.02 17.91
C ALA A 607 -50.40 -9.61 19.16
N CYS A 608 -50.15 -8.42 19.72
CA CYS A 608 -50.90 -7.89 20.85
C CYS A 608 -52.38 -7.65 20.52
N PHE A 609 -52.69 -7.20 19.30
CA PHE A 609 -54.06 -6.99 18.85
C PHE A 609 -54.81 -8.31 18.73
N ILE A 610 -54.20 -9.32 18.10
CA ILE A 610 -54.76 -10.68 17.99
C ILE A 610 -54.95 -11.27 19.39
N GLU A 611 -53.97 -11.15 20.28
CA GLU A 611 -54.07 -11.62 21.67
C GLU A 611 -55.22 -10.94 22.42
N ALA A 612 -55.37 -9.62 22.30
CA ALA A 612 -56.45 -8.87 22.92
C ALA A 612 -57.84 -9.21 22.33
N ALA A 613 -57.92 -9.45 21.01
CA ALA A 613 -59.13 -9.90 20.33
C ALA A 613 -59.53 -11.31 20.77
N TRP A 614 -58.56 -12.23 20.83
CA TRP A 614 -58.75 -13.60 21.31
C TRP A 614 -59.22 -13.63 22.77
N ARG A 615 -58.61 -12.83 23.66
CA ARG A 615 -59.06 -12.69 25.05
C ARG A 615 -60.47 -12.13 25.16
N ARG A 616 -60.89 -11.22 24.27
CA ARG A 616 -62.27 -10.72 24.21
C ARG A 616 -63.24 -11.80 23.73
N TYR A 617 -62.88 -12.55 22.70
CA TYR A 617 -63.67 -13.68 22.21
C TYR A 617 -63.84 -14.76 23.28
N LYS A 618 -62.75 -15.18 23.95
CA LYS A 618 -62.78 -16.17 25.04
C LYS A 618 -63.70 -15.73 26.17
N ARG A 619 -63.63 -14.46 26.59
CA ARG A 619 -64.55 -13.90 27.60
C ARG A 619 -66.02 -13.92 27.15
N ARG A 620 -66.31 -13.55 25.90
CA ARG A 620 -67.67 -13.62 25.35
C ARG A 620 -68.20 -15.05 25.27
N LYS A 621 -67.35 -16.01 24.89
CA LYS A 621 -67.71 -17.43 24.84
C LYS A 621 -68.01 -17.97 26.24
N MET A 622 -67.14 -17.71 27.21
CA MET A 622 -67.38 -18.08 28.61
C MET A 622 -68.67 -17.47 29.16
N ALA A 623 -68.94 -16.18 28.90
CA ALA A 623 -70.17 -15.53 29.35
C ALA A 623 -71.44 -16.14 28.70
N LYS A 624 -71.39 -16.52 27.42
CA LYS A 624 -72.49 -17.23 26.75
C LYS A 624 -72.68 -18.65 27.29
N ASP A 625 -71.59 -19.36 27.58
CA ASP A 625 -71.65 -20.70 28.17
C ASP A 625 -72.20 -20.63 29.61
N LEU A 626 -71.87 -19.57 30.37
CA LEU A 626 -72.42 -19.31 31.70
C LEU A 626 -73.91 -18.97 31.64
N SER A 627 -74.33 -18.09 30.72
CA SER A 627 -75.75 -17.74 30.58
C SER A 627 -76.60 -18.93 30.13
N LYS A 628 -76.04 -19.84 29.30
CA LYS A 628 -76.70 -21.10 28.92
C LYS A 628 -76.85 -22.05 30.10
N ARG A 629 -75.89 -22.06 31.04
CA ARG A 629 -75.94 -22.86 32.27
C ARG A 629 -76.96 -22.30 33.26
N GLU A 630 -77.00 -20.97 33.40
CA GLU A 630 -77.99 -20.29 34.23
C GLU A 630 -79.42 -20.46 33.68
N SER A 631 -79.62 -20.41 32.36
CA SER A 631 -80.93 -20.67 31.75
C SER A 631 -81.41 -22.13 31.87
N PHE A 632 -80.47 -23.08 32.03
CA PHE A 632 -80.80 -24.48 32.27
C PHE A 632 -81.18 -24.72 33.73
N ASN A 633 -80.51 -24.05 34.68
CA ASN A 633 -80.86 -24.14 36.10
C ASN A 633 -82.17 -23.44 36.45
N SER A 634 -82.55 -22.35 35.76
CA SER A 634 -83.84 -21.68 35.98
C SER A 634 -85.04 -22.50 35.49
N GLN A 635 -84.85 -23.45 34.58
CA GLN A 635 -85.91 -24.39 34.16
C GLN A 635 -86.07 -25.57 35.12
N THR A 636 -85.05 -25.90 35.91
CA THR A 636 -85.14 -26.95 36.94
C THR A 636 -85.79 -26.45 38.23
N ASP A 637 -85.58 -25.18 38.60
CA ASP A 637 -86.17 -24.59 39.82
C ASP A 637 -87.66 -24.24 39.70
N GLU A 638 -88.21 -24.14 38.48
CA GLU A 638 -89.66 -23.95 38.24
C GLU A 638 -90.48 -25.25 38.31
N GLN A 639 -89.84 -26.43 38.43
CA GLN A 639 -90.53 -27.72 38.57
C GLN A 639 -90.48 -28.33 39.99
N THR A 640 -89.83 -27.69 40.95
CA THR A 640 -89.70 -28.20 42.34
C THR A 640 -90.34 -27.30 43.41
N ALA A 641 -91.16 -26.31 43.01
CA ALA A 641 -91.80 -25.35 43.93
C ALA A 641 -93.34 -25.45 43.98
N GLU A 642 -93.93 -26.54 43.49
CA GLU A 642 -95.35 -26.88 43.67
C GLU A 642 -95.50 -28.29 44.26
N GLU A 643 -94.99 -28.51 45.48
CA GLU A 643 -95.53 -29.53 46.39
C GLU A 643 -94.97 -29.27 47.80
N ILE A 644 -95.80 -29.46 48.82
CA ILE A 644 -95.55 -29.30 50.27
C ILE A 644 -95.97 -27.94 50.86
N VAL A 645 -97.29 -27.82 51.10
CA VAL A 645 -97.87 -27.16 52.29
C VAL A 645 -98.91 -28.12 52.86
N LEU A 646 -99.07 -28.11 54.20
CA LEU A 646 -99.81 -28.99 55.13
C LEU A 646 -98.81 -29.89 55.89
N GLU A 647 -98.60 -29.79 57.21
CA GLU A 647 -99.53 -29.61 58.34
C GLU A 647 -98.74 -29.13 59.60
N GLU A 648 -99.46 -28.40 60.49
CA GLU A 648 -99.56 -28.52 61.97
C GLU A 648 -98.31 -28.74 62.87
N ASP A 649 -98.27 -28.41 64.15
CA ASP A 649 -98.85 -27.39 65.04
C ASP A 649 -98.05 -27.51 66.38
N GLU A 650 -98.16 -26.50 67.24
CA GLU A 650 -98.08 -26.58 68.72
C GLU A 650 -96.77 -26.86 69.55
N VAL A 651 -96.45 -25.85 70.39
CA VAL A 651 -96.36 -25.87 71.88
C VAL A 651 -95.00 -26.07 72.64
N ASN A 652 -94.68 -25.01 73.43
CA ASN A 652 -94.02 -24.88 74.75
C ASN A 652 -92.61 -25.46 75.04
N ALA A 653 -91.59 -24.64 75.32
CA ALA A 653 -91.23 -23.96 76.59
C ALA A 653 -90.42 -24.82 77.59
N TYR A 654 -89.12 -24.54 77.77
CA TYR A 654 -88.50 -24.13 79.05
C TYR A 654 -87.00 -23.78 78.89
N SER A 655 -86.58 -22.77 79.68
CA SER A 655 -85.25 -22.29 80.11
C SER A 655 -83.97 -23.11 79.77
N THR A 656 -82.76 -22.57 79.57
CA THR A 656 -82.06 -21.52 80.34
C THR A 656 -80.77 -21.10 79.59
N SER A 657 -80.33 -19.86 79.81
CA SER A 657 -79.03 -19.22 79.49
C SER A 657 -77.84 -20.14 79.09
N THR A 658 -76.95 -19.79 78.15
CA THR A 658 -76.03 -18.64 78.23
C THR A 658 -75.31 -18.41 76.87
N SER A 659 -74.96 -17.15 76.57
CA SER A 659 -74.10 -16.59 75.50
C SER A 659 -74.73 -16.23 74.13
N GLN A 660 -75.21 -14.99 74.08
CA GLN A 660 -75.45 -14.12 72.92
C GLN A 660 -74.12 -13.52 72.37
N PRO A 661 -74.08 -12.71 71.27
CA PRO A 661 -75.08 -12.47 70.21
C PRO A 661 -74.55 -12.35 68.74
N LYS A 662 -75.52 -12.33 67.82
CA LYS A 662 -75.66 -11.51 66.58
C LYS A 662 -74.93 -11.95 65.29
N GLN A 663 -75.71 -12.58 64.39
CA GLN A 663 -75.72 -12.22 62.97
C GLN A 663 -77.14 -11.79 62.61
N ASN A 664 -77.27 -10.58 62.06
CA ASN A 664 -78.53 -10.03 61.61
C ASN A 664 -78.29 -9.27 60.29
N LEU A 665 -79.31 -9.32 59.43
CA LEU A 665 -79.55 -8.54 58.21
C LEU A 665 -78.80 -8.92 56.92
N GLY A 666 -79.55 -9.48 55.98
CA GLY A 666 -80.13 -8.72 54.85
C GLY A 666 -79.19 -7.91 53.96
N ALA A 667 -79.12 -8.30 52.68
CA ALA A 667 -79.05 -7.38 51.53
C ALA A 667 -78.86 -8.18 50.22
N THR A 668 -79.94 -8.74 49.69
CA THR A 668 -80.15 -8.70 48.24
C THR A 668 -80.20 -7.23 47.84
N ILE A 669 -79.48 -6.84 46.78
CA ILE A 669 -79.23 -5.46 46.28
C ILE A 669 -78.00 -4.81 46.96
N PRO A 670 -76.78 -4.86 46.34
CA PRO A 670 -76.54 -4.21 45.05
C PRO A 670 -75.47 -4.92 44.18
N ALA A 671 -75.75 -6.10 43.62
CA ALA A 671 -74.83 -6.73 42.65
C ALA A 671 -74.74 -5.97 41.30
N SER A 672 -75.75 -5.16 40.96
CA SER A 672 -75.78 -4.37 39.72
C SER A 672 -74.90 -3.12 39.75
N LYS A 673 -74.63 -2.54 40.93
CA LYS A 673 -73.73 -1.36 41.06
C LYS A 673 -72.25 -1.76 41.09
N PHE A 674 -71.89 -2.95 41.56
CA PHE A 674 -70.50 -3.44 41.54
C PHE A 674 -70.02 -3.85 40.13
N ALA A 675 -70.94 -4.29 39.25
CA ALA A 675 -70.65 -4.52 37.83
C ALA A 675 -70.48 -3.21 37.03
N ALA A 676 -71.12 -2.11 37.47
CA ALA A 676 -70.98 -0.80 36.84
C ALA A 676 -69.69 -0.07 37.26
N THR A 677 -69.20 -0.27 38.49
CA THR A 677 -67.94 0.33 38.98
C THR A 677 -66.69 -0.45 38.55
N THR A 678 -66.77 -1.77 38.36
CA THR A 678 -65.65 -2.56 37.77
C THR A 678 -65.45 -2.31 36.26
N ARG A 679 -66.40 -1.66 35.58
CA ARG A 679 -66.22 -1.13 34.21
C ARG A 679 -65.37 0.14 34.13
N LYS A 680 -65.16 0.85 35.25
CA LYS A 680 -64.40 2.13 35.28
C LYS A 680 -62.95 2.01 35.77
N GLY A 681 -62.53 0.84 36.28
CA GLY A 681 -61.18 0.64 36.88
C GLY A 681 -60.16 -0.11 36.02
N ALA A 682 -60.55 -0.71 34.89
CA ALA A 682 -59.58 -1.21 33.93
C ALA A 682 -59.12 -0.03 33.07
N GLN A 683 -57.95 0.54 33.38
CA GLN A 683 -57.22 1.35 32.40
C GLN A 683 -57.26 0.58 31.07
N LYS A 684 -58.00 1.11 30.10
CA LYS A 684 -57.82 0.73 28.70
C LYS A 684 -56.37 1.06 28.41
N ILE A 685 -55.48 0.07 28.47
CA ILE A 685 -54.28 0.09 27.64
C ILE A 685 -54.83 0.04 26.21
N LYS A 686 -55.18 1.22 25.68
CA LYS A 686 -55.25 1.42 24.24
C LYS A 686 -53.81 1.19 23.80
N LEU A 687 -53.51 0.00 23.29
CA LEU A 687 -52.35 -0.14 22.41
C LEU A 687 -52.54 0.91 21.32
N GLN A 688 -51.70 1.95 21.36
CA GLN A 688 -51.71 2.99 20.36
C GLN A 688 -51.38 2.28 19.05
N LYS A 689 -52.33 2.33 18.11
CA LYS A 689 -52.09 1.86 16.75
C LYS A 689 -50.83 2.60 16.28
N PRO A 690 -49.79 1.93 15.78
CA PRO A 690 -48.69 2.61 15.10
C PRO A 690 -49.31 3.58 14.12
N GLU A 691 -48.85 4.83 14.11
CA GLU A 691 -49.44 5.87 13.26
C GLU A 691 -49.56 5.33 11.83
N GLU A 692 -50.79 5.28 11.34
CA GLU A 692 -51.02 5.00 9.94
C GLU A 692 -50.52 6.23 9.19
N PRO A 693 -49.72 6.05 8.13
CA PRO A 693 -49.50 7.17 7.23
C PRO A 693 -50.88 7.53 6.67
N ASP A 694 -51.24 8.81 6.76
CA ASP A 694 -52.47 9.32 6.16
C ASP A 694 -52.23 9.50 4.67
N PHE A 695 -53.08 8.89 3.84
CA PHE A 695 -52.82 8.65 2.42
C PHE A 695 -53.84 9.29 1.49
N PHE A 696 -54.68 10.21 2.00
CA PHE A 696 -55.63 10.97 1.17
C PHE A 696 -55.22 12.43 0.93
N ALA A 697 -54.08 12.88 1.44
CA ALA A 697 -53.58 14.21 1.15
C ALA A 697 -52.80 14.21 -0.16
N ASP A 698 -53.39 14.80 -1.20
CA ASP A 698 -52.65 15.24 -2.38
C ASP A 698 -51.54 16.23 -1.95
N PRO A 699 -50.40 16.30 -2.66
CA PRO A 699 -49.30 17.21 -2.31
C PRO A 699 -49.60 18.69 -2.56
N TYR A 700 -50.86 19.04 -2.89
CA TYR A 700 -51.31 20.38 -3.22
C TYR A 700 -52.60 20.76 -2.48
N ASP A 701 -52.66 20.50 -1.17
CA ASP A 701 -53.57 21.18 -0.24
C ASP A 701 -52.86 21.54 1.08
#